data_AF-A0A3N6N8K9-F1
#
_entry.id   AF-A0A3N6N8K9-F1
#
_cell.length_a   1.000
_cell.length_b   1.000
_cell.length_c   1.000
_cell.angle_alpha   90.00
_cell.angle_beta   90.00
_cell.angle_gamma   90.00
#
_symmetry.space_group_name_H-M   'P 1'
#
loop_
_entity.id
_entity.type
_entity.pdbx_description
1 polymer ?
#
loop_
_entity_poly.entity_id
_entity_poly.type
_entity_poly.pdbx_seq_one_letter_code
_entity_poly.pdbx_strand_id
1 'polypeptide(L)'
;MKQYLVGIDLGTSNTVVAYVEARGGVDNSEIRVFDVDQLVGLGEVHAEPLLPSARYHPAPGELAADDLRLPWSGAQPGDAPQAVIGGLARTLGAQVPGRLVSSAKSWLSHASVDRLAPILPWGASDDAQKVSPVAASASYLAHVRDAWNARFTHAPLEDQDVVLTVPASFDDGARALTLEAARLAGLPALRLLEEPQAAFYDWLYHHRTTLDTELGKTRLVLVCDVGGGTTDLTLIKVHVEDGEPRLTRIGVGNHLMLGGDNMDLALAHLVEARLAAGQPAGTRLTAASLSQLVERCRAAKEQLLDEAAPDSVPITLLGAGARLVGGARTTQLRREEVEQVVVDGFFPKGGAGDLPRRSRAALVEFGLPYAADPAITRHIAAFLDRFAAQSRDALGDTLAETEAPTVPVPDTLLLNGGVFRAQALSSRLADTLGTWRGQALHVLQNDQPDVAVARGAVAYALARAGEAPRIGGGSARSYFLVLDSAPETQRGVCLLPRGTEEAHEVRLDDRVFALRLGHPVQFHLVSTVADTAWKAGELADLSSADFVRLPPLATVVQRMDANAPREREVKLTTSLTELGTLEVRCIATDDPSQRWLLEFQLRRDDRGNNAEATQRHPSLDEAIGLIDRVFGPRSASVDAKEVKRLRAQLEQRLGPRESWDSALLRELFGALWERSGRRRRSADHERLWLNLAGYSVRPGFGYPLDEWRVEQLWTLFDDGIQHVNDSQVWSEWWTLWRRAAGGLSEAAQQQVLEAMDWLEAAAGAKRHKLPFDPSKLGQGDMVRLYASLEHIDVDRKIQIAERLLARLQQSSENPQSWWAVGRIGARRPFYGSAHGVVPPDVATRWIDVILELNWRKVEPAMFAAVQIARMTGDRSRDLPQTVRDTIIRRLEAANAPLAWVEMVREVVSLDNADTGRVFGESLPAGLKLIGG
;
A
#
# COMPACT_ATOMS: atom_id res chain seq x y z
N MET A 1 -22.70 -8.36 -28.93
CA MET A 1 -23.31 -9.30 -27.97
C MET A 1 -22.17 -10.11 -27.40
N LYS A 2 -22.01 -10.20 -26.07
CA LYS A 2 -20.92 -10.94 -25.44
C LYS A 2 -21.03 -12.41 -25.82
N GLN A 3 -19.98 -12.99 -26.39
CA GLN A 3 -19.98 -14.38 -26.87
C GLN A 3 -19.41 -15.34 -25.82
N TYR A 4 -18.49 -14.83 -25.00
CA TYR A 4 -17.80 -15.61 -23.98
C TYR A 4 -17.94 -14.99 -22.59
N LEU A 5 -17.96 -15.86 -21.58
CA LEU A 5 -17.64 -15.51 -20.20
C LEU A 5 -16.19 -15.90 -19.97
N VAL A 6 -15.38 -14.98 -19.45
CA VAL A 6 -13.93 -15.15 -19.29
C VAL A 6 -13.54 -14.86 -17.85
N GLY A 7 -12.83 -15.80 -17.24
CA GLY A 7 -12.23 -15.66 -15.92
C GLY A 7 -10.72 -15.48 -16.06
N ILE A 8 -10.18 -14.44 -15.43
CA ILE A 8 -8.74 -14.17 -15.40
C ILE A 8 -8.29 -14.23 -13.94
N ASP A 9 -7.43 -15.19 -13.63
CA ASP A 9 -6.65 -15.17 -12.40
C ASP A 9 -5.36 -14.40 -12.62
N LEU A 10 -5.28 -13.16 -12.11
CA LEU A 10 -4.05 -12.38 -12.12
C LEU A 10 -3.24 -12.72 -10.86
N GLY A 11 -2.57 -13.87 -10.81
CA GLY A 11 -1.82 -14.31 -9.63
C GLY A 11 -0.46 -13.62 -9.45
N THR A 12 0.09 -13.70 -8.24
CA THR A 12 1.43 -13.17 -7.90
C THR A 12 2.54 -13.81 -8.73
N SER A 13 2.44 -15.12 -8.97
CA SER A 13 3.46 -15.90 -9.69
C SER A 13 3.06 -16.26 -11.12
N ASN A 14 1.78 -16.57 -11.35
CA ASN A 14 1.25 -16.94 -12.66
C ASN A 14 -0.09 -16.24 -12.89
N THR A 15 -0.40 -15.94 -14.14
CA THR A 15 -1.67 -15.47 -14.65
C THR A 15 -2.32 -16.59 -15.46
N VAL A 16 -3.61 -16.86 -15.21
CA VAL A 16 -4.36 -17.95 -15.85
C VAL A 16 -5.66 -17.43 -16.42
N VAL A 17 -6.09 -17.97 -17.55
CA VAL A 17 -7.32 -17.56 -18.22
C VAL A 17 -8.19 -18.79 -18.45
N ALA A 18 -9.46 -18.70 -18.11
CA ALA A 18 -10.46 -19.70 -18.43
C ALA A 18 -11.66 -19.04 -19.11
N TYR A 19 -12.40 -19.80 -19.90
CA TYR A 19 -13.54 -19.26 -20.63
C TYR A 19 -14.59 -20.32 -20.95
N VAL A 20 -15.79 -19.84 -21.30
CA VAL A 20 -16.89 -20.66 -21.77
C VAL A 20 -17.77 -19.86 -22.73
N GLU A 21 -18.43 -20.53 -23.67
CA GLU A 21 -19.41 -19.89 -24.56
C GLU A 21 -20.68 -19.52 -23.79
N ALA A 22 -21.13 -18.28 -23.90
CA ALA A 22 -22.25 -17.75 -23.13
C ALA A 22 -23.64 -18.33 -23.53
N ARG A 23 -23.73 -19.17 -24.57
CA ARG A 23 -24.99 -19.68 -25.13
C ARG A 23 -25.29 -21.16 -24.86
N GLY A 24 -24.47 -21.85 -24.07
CA GLY A 24 -24.56 -23.30 -23.90
C GLY A 24 -25.35 -23.81 -22.68
N GLY A 25 -25.60 -22.98 -21.65
CA GLY A 25 -26.14 -23.44 -20.36
C GLY A 25 -25.15 -24.30 -19.56
N VAL A 26 -25.14 -24.25 -18.23
CA VAL A 26 -24.18 -25.01 -17.37
C VAL A 26 -24.12 -26.52 -17.64
N ASP A 27 -25.22 -27.14 -18.06
CA ASP A 27 -25.27 -28.58 -18.35
C ASP A 27 -24.54 -28.98 -19.65
N ASN A 28 -24.33 -28.04 -20.57
CA ASN A 28 -23.75 -28.28 -21.91
C ASN A 28 -22.46 -27.48 -22.17
N SER A 29 -22.00 -26.70 -21.18
CA SER A 29 -20.90 -25.75 -21.34
C SER A 29 -19.71 -26.17 -20.49
N GLU A 30 -18.68 -26.76 -21.11
CA GLU A 30 -17.42 -27.11 -20.45
C GLU A 30 -16.53 -25.87 -20.30
N ILE A 31 -16.15 -25.53 -19.06
CA ILE A 31 -15.18 -24.45 -18.80
C ILE A 31 -13.80 -24.90 -19.30
N ARG A 32 -13.22 -24.14 -20.23
CA ARG A 32 -11.92 -24.43 -20.83
C ARG A 32 -10.86 -23.50 -20.28
N VAL A 33 -9.67 -24.02 -20.03
CA VAL A 33 -8.47 -23.20 -19.81
C VAL A 33 -7.97 -22.70 -21.17
N PHE A 34 -7.62 -21.43 -21.25
CA PHE A 34 -7.04 -20.82 -22.44
C PHE A 34 -5.51 -20.90 -22.35
N ASP A 35 -4.90 -21.67 -23.26
CA ASP A 35 -3.45 -21.71 -23.39
C ASP A 35 -2.95 -20.40 -23.99
N VAL A 36 -2.18 -19.65 -23.20
CA VAL A 36 -1.67 -18.33 -23.55
C VAL A 36 -0.38 -18.51 -24.34
N ASP A 37 -0.40 -18.09 -25.62
CA ASP A 37 0.79 -17.99 -26.45
C ASP A 37 1.83 -17.10 -25.75
N GLN A 38 3.05 -17.60 -25.60
CA GLN A 38 4.14 -16.87 -24.95
C GLN A 38 5.49 -17.36 -25.48
N LEU A 39 6.51 -16.52 -25.36
CA LEU A 39 7.88 -16.93 -25.64
C LEU A 39 8.33 -17.88 -24.52
N VAL A 40 8.76 -19.08 -24.87
CA VAL A 40 9.38 -20.06 -23.94
C VAL A 40 10.88 -20.19 -24.19
N GLY A 41 11.33 -19.79 -25.38
CA GLY A 41 12.71 -19.67 -25.83
C GLY A 41 12.84 -18.49 -26.80
N LEU A 42 14.07 -18.18 -27.21
CA LEU A 42 14.32 -17.14 -28.22
C LEU A 42 13.75 -17.58 -29.57
N GLY A 43 12.80 -16.81 -30.12
CA GLY A 43 12.08 -17.14 -31.35
C GLY A 43 11.09 -18.32 -31.23
N GLU A 44 10.90 -18.87 -30.03
CA GLU A 44 10.05 -20.03 -29.78
C GLU A 44 8.79 -19.62 -29.02
N VAL A 45 7.65 -19.66 -29.72
CA VAL A 45 6.32 -19.37 -29.15
C VAL A 45 5.58 -20.67 -28.90
N HIS A 46 5.14 -20.87 -27.66
CA HIS A 46 4.31 -21.99 -27.27
C HIS A 46 3.09 -21.48 -26.49
N ALA A 47 1.95 -22.13 -26.69
CA ALA A 47 0.76 -21.90 -25.90
C ALA A 47 0.83 -22.77 -24.64
N GLU A 48 0.77 -22.13 -23.47
CA GLU A 48 0.83 -22.80 -22.17
C GLU A 48 -0.34 -22.34 -21.29
N PRO A 49 -0.90 -23.21 -20.43
CA PRO A 49 -2.05 -22.86 -19.58
C PRO A 49 -1.70 -21.82 -18.51
N LEU A 50 -0.41 -21.69 -18.16
CA LEU A 50 0.08 -20.75 -17.17
C LEU A 50 0.97 -19.71 -17.86
N LEU A 51 0.64 -18.43 -17.73
CA LEU A 51 1.53 -17.33 -18.08
C LEU A 51 2.25 -16.87 -16.81
N PRO A 52 3.57 -17.06 -16.66
CA PRO A 52 4.29 -16.51 -15.51
C PRO A 52 4.08 -14.99 -15.42
N SER A 53 3.69 -14.50 -14.24
CA SER A 53 3.49 -13.06 -13.93
C SER A 53 4.85 -12.37 -13.76
N ALA A 54 5.67 -12.48 -14.80
CA ALA A 54 7.07 -12.10 -14.85
C ALA A 54 7.32 -11.19 -16.06
N ARG A 55 8.11 -10.14 -15.84
CA ARG A 55 8.51 -9.20 -16.88
C ARG A 55 10.02 -8.98 -16.85
N TYR A 56 10.69 -9.22 -17.96
CA TYR A 56 12.13 -9.05 -18.09
C TYR A 56 12.45 -7.82 -18.94
N HIS A 57 13.40 -7.01 -18.47
CA HIS A 57 13.88 -5.83 -19.17
C HIS A 57 15.26 -6.10 -19.78
N PRO A 58 15.36 -6.47 -21.06
CA PRO A 58 16.64 -6.73 -21.69
C PRO A 58 17.47 -5.45 -21.81
N ALA A 59 18.79 -5.57 -21.69
CA ALA A 59 19.68 -4.47 -22.04
C ALA A 59 19.59 -4.13 -23.53
N PRO A 60 19.92 -2.87 -23.91
CA PRO A 60 20.09 -2.51 -25.31
C PRO A 60 21.04 -3.48 -26.02
N GLY A 61 20.55 -4.12 -27.08
CA GLY A 61 21.32 -5.10 -27.88
C GLY A 61 21.50 -6.48 -27.25
N GLU A 62 20.89 -6.77 -26.09
CA GLU A 62 20.95 -8.10 -25.47
C GLU A 62 20.22 -9.16 -26.30
N LEU A 63 19.04 -8.81 -26.81
CA LEU A 63 18.15 -9.71 -27.56
C LEU A 63 17.84 -9.09 -28.93
N ALA A 64 17.81 -9.92 -29.98
CA ALA A 64 17.39 -9.46 -31.30
C ALA A 64 15.86 -9.29 -31.33
N ALA A 65 15.38 -8.22 -31.98
CA ALA A 65 13.94 -7.96 -32.09
C ALA A 65 13.17 -9.11 -32.75
N ASP A 66 13.81 -9.83 -33.67
CA ASP A 66 13.21 -10.98 -34.35
C ASP A 66 13.00 -12.19 -33.43
N ASP A 67 13.83 -12.35 -32.40
CA ASP A 67 13.71 -13.41 -31.40
C ASP A 67 12.58 -13.16 -30.40
N LEU A 68 12.02 -11.95 -30.39
CA LEU A 68 10.97 -11.51 -29.46
C LEU A 68 9.58 -11.41 -30.12
N ARG A 69 9.43 -11.87 -31.36
CA ARG A 69 8.17 -11.76 -32.10
C ARG A 69 7.11 -12.72 -31.55
N LEU A 70 5.96 -12.16 -31.16
CA LEU A 70 4.74 -12.89 -30.86
C LEU A 70 3.74 -12.82 -32.04
N PRO A 71 2.71 -13.69 -32.11
CA PRO A 71 1.75 -13.71 -33.21
C PRO A 71 1.03 -12.37 -33.48
N TRP A 72 0.88 -11.53 -32.46
CA TRP A 72 0.27 -10.19 -32.53
C TRP A 72 1.27 -9.03 -32.55
N SER A 73 2.58 -9.32 -32.54
CA SER A 73 3.60 -8.28 -32.63
C SER A 73 3.61 -7.70 -34.05
N GLY A 74 2.98 -6.54 -34.23
CA GLY A 74 3.01 -5.81 -35.50
C GLY A 74 4.42 -5.34 -35.87
N ALA A 75 4.64 -5.04 -37.16
CA ALA A 75 5.86 -4.41 -37.64
C ALA A 75 5.89 -2.92 -37.25
N GLN A 76 6.22 -2.61 -35.99
CA GLN A 76 6.55 -1.25 -35.58
C GLN A 76 8.04 -1.18 -35.26
N PRO A 77 8.87 -0.69 -36.20
CA PRO A 77 10.27 -0.39 -35.93
C PRO A 77 10.36 0.93 -35.15
N GLY A 78 10.86 0.89 -33.92
CA GLY A 78 11.11 2.11 -33.14
C GLY A 78 11.58 1.89 -31.69
N ASP A 79 12.90 1.87 -31.51
CA ASP A 79 13.72 2.43 -30.41
C ASP A 79 13.44 2.14 -28.92
N ALA A 80 12.72 1.09 -28.54
CA ALA A 80 12.83 0.54 -27.18
C ALA A 80 12.93 -0.99 -27.18
N PRO A 81 13.81 -1.61 -26.36
CA PRO A 81 13.74 -3.05 -26.12
C PRO A 81 12.35 -3.38 -25.56
N GLN A 82 11.57 -4.15 -26.29
CA GLN A 82 10.28 -4.63 -25.82
C GLN A 82 10.53 -5.53 -24.60
N ALA A 83 9.87 -5.21 -23.48
CA ALA A 83 9.94 -6.07 -22.30
C ALA A 83 9.40 -7.46 -22.65
N VAL A 84 10.08 -8.50 -22.16
CA VAL A 84 9.64 -9.89 -22.36
C VAL A 84 8.69 -10.26 -21.23
N ILE A 85 7.56 -10.90 -21.54
CA ILE A 85 6.55 -11.32 -20.56
C ILE A 85 6.43 -12.85 -20.58
N GLY A 86 6.17 -13.49 -19.43
CA GLY A 86 5.88 -14.92 -19.34
C GLY A 86 7.09 -15.83 -19.15
N GLY A 87 7.06 -17.00 -19.80
CA GLY A 87 8.04 -18.09 -19.64
C GLY A 87 9.49 -17.65 -19.86
N LEU A 88 9.78 -17.05 -21.02
CA LEU A 88 11.12 -16.56 -21.34
C LEU A 88 11.57 -15.47 -20.37
N ALA A 89 10.65 -14.60 -19.91
CA ALA A 89 10.97 -13.58 -18.92
C ALA A 89 11.45 -14.19 -17.60
N ARG A 90 10.78 -15.24 -17.12
CA ARG A 90 11.20 -15.99 -15.92
C ARG A 90 12.56 -16.67 -16.13
N THR A 91 12.78 -17.30 -17.28
CA THR A 91 14.04 -17.99 -17.61
C THR A 91 15.23 -17.02 -17.67
N LEU A 92 15.07 -15.87 -18.33
CA LEU A 92 16.09 -14.82 -18.41
C LEU A 92 16.30 -14.18 -17.04
N GLY A 93 15.21 -13.90 -16.32
CA GLY A 93 15.25 -13.31 -14.99
C GLY A 93 15.96 -14.17 -13.95
N ALA A 94 15.86 -15.49 -14.03
CA ALA A 94 16.62 -16.41 -13.18
C ALA A 94 18.15 -16.30 -13.39
N GLN A 95 18.58 -15.82 -14.56
CA GLN A 95 19.98 -15.58 -14.90
C GLN A 95 20.41 -14.18 -14.48
N VAL A 96 19.56 -13.17 -14.73
CA VAL A 96 19.82 -11.75 -14.42
C VAL A 96 18.66 -11.15 -13.60
N PRO A 97 18.56 -11.44 -12.29
CA PRO A 97 17.40 -11.03 -11.48
C PRO A 97 17.23 -9.52 -11.35
N GLY A 98 18.33 -8.75 -11.47
CA GLY A 98 18.27 -7.28 -11.47
C GLY A 98 17.47 -6.68 -12.63
N ARG A 99 17.02 -7.50 -13.59
CA ARG A 99 16.18 -7.11 -14.73
C ARG A 99 14.80 -7.80 -14.73
N LEU A 100 14.52 -8.61 -13.71
CA LEU A 100 13.26 -9.34 -13.57
C LEU A 100 12.31 -8.61 -12.63
N VAL A 101 11.16 -8.22 -13.16
CA VAL A 101 9.99 -7.82 -12.37
C VAL A 101 9.16 -9.07 -12.08
N SER A 102 8.96 -9.36 -10.80
CA SER A 102 8.09 -10.42 -10.30
C SER A 102 7.27 -9.92 -9.10
N SER A 103 6.26 -10.69 -8.70
CA SER A 103 5.40 -10.42 -7.53
C SER A 103 4.77 -9.01 -7.55
N ALA A 104 4.54 -8.42 -8.73
CA ALA A 104 4.00 -7.07 -8.89
C ALA A 104 2.66 -6.88 -8.15
N LYS A 105 1.86 -7.93 -8.05
CA LYS A 105 0.61 -7.97 -7.28
C LYS A 105 0.82 -7.70 -5.79
N SER A 106 1.84 -8.30 -5.18
CA SER A 106 2.20 -8.04 -3.77
C SER A 106 2.64 -6.59 -3.54
N TRP A 107 3.18 -5.93 -4.58
CA TRP A 107 3.53 -4.51 -4.51
C TRP A 107 2.30 -3.60 -4.61
N LEU A 108 1.21 -4.02 -5.25
CA LEU A 108 -0.05 -3.25 -5.29
C LEU A 108 -0.68 -3.09 -3.89
N SER A 109 -0.47 -4.04 -2.99
CA SER A 109 -0.93 -3.95 -1.59
C SER A 109 0.08 -3.25 -0.67
N HIS A 110 1.27 -2.87 -1.16
CA HIS A 110 2.27 -2.21 -0.33
C HIS A 110 2.12 -0.68 -0.29
N ALA A 111 1.44 -0.16 0.74
CA ALA A 111 1.13 1.26 0.86
C ALA A 111 2.35 2.18 1.07
N SER A 112 3.51 1.68 1.55
CA SER A 112 4.66 2.54 1.91
C SER A 112 5.56 2.93 0.73
N VAL A 113 5.21 2.48 -0.47
CA VAL A 113 5.87 2.83 -1.72
C VAL A 113 4.90 3.50 -2.68
N ASP A 114 5.44 4.28 -3.59
CA ASP A 114 4.64 4.85 -4.67
C ASP A 114 4.37 3.78 -5.75
N ARG A 115 3.18 3.18 -5.67
CA ARG A 115 2.74 2.06 -6.54
C ARG A 115 2.53 2.45 -8.01
N LEU A 116 2.58 3.75 -8.31
CA LEU A 116 2.52 4.30 -9.65
C LEU A 116 3.89 4.75 -10.18
N ALA A 117 4.91 4.85 -9.31
CA ALA A 117 6.27 5.19 -9.72
C ALA A 117 7.05 3.97 -10.25
N PRO A 118 8.04 4.17 -11.15
CA PRO A 118 8.84 3.08 -11.70
C PRO A 118 9.84 2.51 -10.68
N ILE A 119 9.37 1.61 -9.81
CA ILE A 119 10.15 1.06 -8.69
C ILE A 119 10.61 -0.40 -8.89
N LEU A 120 10.07 -1.13 -9.87
CA LEU A 120 10.39 -2.53 -10.12
C LEU A 120 11.27 -2.72 -11.36
N PRO A 121 12.33 -3.54 -11.34
CA PRO A 121 12.70 -4.46 -10.27
C PRO A 121 13.27 -3.75 -9.04
N TRP A 122 12.80 -4.14 -7.85
CA TRP A 122 13.21 -3.50 -6.60
C TRP A 122 14.68 -3.78 -6.29
N GLY A 123 15.43 -2.74 -5.92
CA GLY A 123 16.86 -2.87 -5.62
C GLY A 123 17.74 -3.17 -6.85
N ALA A 124 17.20 -3.05 -8.07
CA ALA A 124 18.01 -3.06 -9.28
C ALA A 124 18.90 -1.81 -9.38
N SER A 125 20.03 -1.97 -10.06
CA SER A 125 20.96 -0.90 -10.38
C SER A 125 20.30 0.20 -11.24
N ASP A 126 20.89 1.40 -11.23
CA ASP A 126 20.30 2.57 -11.88
C ASP A 126 20.27 2.48 -13.41
N ASP A 127 21.08 1.60 -14.00
CA ASP A 127 21.08 1.30 -15.44
C ASP A 127 19.95 0.34 -15.85
N ALA A 128 19.27 -0.30 -14.90
CA ALA A 128 18.15 -1.18 -15.19
C ALA A 128 16.87 -0.38 -15.43
N GLN A 129 16.16 -0.68 -16.51
CA GLN A 129 14.83 -0.12 -16.75
C GLN A 129 13.89 -0.53 -15.61
N LYS A 130 13.11 0.42 -15.09
CA LYS A 130 12.12 0.18 -14.02
C LYS A 130 10.71 0.54 -14.48
N VAL A 131 9.71 -0.12 -13.90
CA VAL A 131 8.27 0.07 -14.14
C VAL A 131 7.50 0.07 -12.83
N SER A 132 6.31 0.65 -12.83
CA SER A 132 5.45 0.64 -11.65
C SER A 132 4.79 -0.72 -11.46
N PRO A 133 4.43 -1.11 -10.21
CA PRO A 133 3.58 -2.28 -9.95
C PRO A 133 2.33 -2.32 -10.84
N VAL A 134 1.65 -1.18 -10.99
CA VAL A 134 0.47 -1.04 -11.85
C VAL A 134 0.82 -1.32 -13.31
N ALA A 135 1.90 -0.75 -13.84
CA ALA A 135 2.33 -0.96 -15.22
C ALA A 135 2.82 -2.39 -15.49
N ALA A 136 3.42 -3.05 -14.49
CA ALA A 136 3.79 -4.46 -14.57
C ALA A 136 2.55 -5.36 -14.64
N SER A 137 1.59 -5.19 -13.73
CA SER A 137 0.32 -5.91 -13.77
C SER A 137 -0.46 -5.66 -15.06
N ALA A 138 -0.48 -4.41 -15.54
CA ALA A 138 -1.10 -4.06 -16.82
C ALA A 138 -0.44 -4.79 -18.00
N SER A 139 0.89 -4.96 -17.99
CA SER A 139 1.58 -5.69 -19.06
C SER A 139 1.23 -7.19 -19.11
N TYR A 140 0.93 -7.81 -17.97
CA TYR A 140 0.47 -9.22 -17.95
C TYR A 140 -0.94 -9.34 -18.54
N LEU A 141 -1.84 -8.45 -18.15
CA LEU A 141 -3.20 -8.40 -18.69
C LEU A 141 -3.23 -8.04 -20.18
N ALA A 142 -2.37 -7.13 -20.62
CA ALA A 142 -2.24 -6.76 -22.03
C ALA A 142 -1.74 -7.95 -22.87
N HIS A 143 -0.76 -8.71 -22.36
CA HIS A 143 -0.29 -9.94 -23.01
C HIS A 143 -1.43 -10.96 -23.15
N VAL A 144 -2.22 -11.17 -22.10
CA VAL A 144 -3.42 -12.03 -22.13
C VAL A 144 -4.44 -11.55 -23.17
N ARG A 145 -4.75 -10.24 -23.17
CA ARG A 145 -5.69 -9.64 -24.13
C ARG A 145 -5.23 -9.86 -25.56
N ASP A 146 -3.95 -9.59 -25.83
CA ASP A 146 -3.43 -9.68 -27.19
C ASP A 146 -3.35 -11.14 -27.67
N ALA A 147 -2.98 -12.08 -26.79
CA ALA A 147 -3.02 -13.51 -27.07
C ALA A 147 -4.44 -14.00 -27.36
N TRP A 148 -5.41 -13.57 -26.55
CA TRP A 148 -6.83 -13.85 -26.78
C TRP A 148 -7.30 -13.30 -28.13
N ASN A 149 -7.03 -12.01 -28.40
CA ASN A 149 -7.51 -11.33 -29.61
C ASN A 149 -6.89 -11.90 -30.89
N ALA A 150 -5.66 -12.41 -30.84
CA ALA A 150 -5.04 -13.12 -31.95
C ALA A 150 -5.77 -14.43 -32.29
N ARG A 151 -6.30 -15.14 -31.29
CA ARG A 151 -6.98 -16.43 -31.45
C ARG A 151 -8.49 -16.31 -31.66
N PHE A 152 -9.12 -15.31 -31.05
CA PHE A 152 -10.56 -15.01 -31.11
C PHE A 152 -10.81 -13.68 -31.84
N THR A 153 -10.44 -13.61 -33.11
CA THR A 153 -10.49 -12.38 -33.94
C THR A 153 -11.89 -11.76 -34.11
N HIS A 154 -12.95 -12.52 -33.83
CA HIS A 154 -14.35 -12.08 -33.91
C HIS A 154 -15.02 -11.88 -32.54
N ALA A 155 -14.27 -12.11 -31.45
CA ALA A 155 -14.75 -11.97 -30.08
C ALA A 155 -13.61 -11.42 -29.20
N PRO A 156 -13.20 -10.15 -29.42
CA PRO A 156 -12.09 -9.56 -28.69
C PRO A 156 -12.39 -9.51 -27.19
N LEU A 157 -11.37 -9.68 -26.36
CA LEU A 157 -11.49 -9.90 -24.92
C LEU A 157 -12.20 -8.73 -24.22
N GLU A 158 -11.88 -7.50 -24.62
CA GLU A 158 -12.46 -6.26 -24.09
C GLU A 158 -13.97 -6.13 -24.30
N ASP A 159 -14.54 -6.89 -25.24
CA ASP A 159 -15.98 -6.93 -25.52
C ASP A 159 -16.70 -8.09 -24.83
N GLN A 160 -16.01 -8.91 -24.03
CA GLN A 160 -16.58 -10.09 -23.37
C GLN A 160 -17.06 -9.81 -21.94
N ASP A 161 -17.57 -10.84 -21.25
CA ASP A 161 -17.85 -10.74 -19.82
C ASP A 161 -16.62 -11.22 -19.04
N VAL A 162 -15.80 -10.28 -18.56
CA VAL A 162 -14.54 -10.60 -17.89
C VAL A 162 -14.72 -10.50 -16.38
N VAL A 163 -14.34 -11.56 -15.68
CA VAL A 163 -14.18 -11.60 -14.21
C VAL A 163 -12.69 -11.73 -13.91
N LEU A 164 -12.13 -10.76 -13.19
CA LEU A 164 -10.74 -10.70 -12.76
C LEU A 164 -10.64 -11.00 -11.27
N THR A 165 -9.76 -11.91 -10.87
CA THR A 165 -9.65 -12.27 -9.45
C THR A 165 -8.69 -11.35 -8.68
N VAL A 166 -8.98 -11.19 -7.40
CA VAL A 166 -8.15 -10.49 -6.41
C VAL A 166 -8.10 -11.26 -5.10
N PRO A 167 -7.05 -11.09 -4.28
CA PRO A 167 -6.99 -11.71 -2.97
C PRO A 167 -8.16 -11.18 -2.13
N ALA A 168 -8.83 -12.06 -1.38
CA ALA A 168 -9.95 -11.66 -0.52
C ALA A 168 -9.54 -10.52 0.43
N SER A 169 -8.28 -10.55 0.81
CA SER A 169 -7.69 -9.62 1.74
C SER A 169 -7.22 -8.28 1.16
N PHE A 170 -7.30 -8.05 -0.15
CA PHE A 170 -6.99 -6.74 -0.73
C PHE A 170 -7.90 -5.64 -0.17
N ASP A 171 -7.28 -4.54 0.28
CA ASP A 171 -7.99 -3.32 0.60
C ASP A 171 -8.55 -2.62 -0.65
N ASP A 172 -9.43 -1.64 -0.44
CA ASP A 172 -10.08 -0.91 -1.53
C ASP A 172 -9.06 -0.16 -2.43
N GLY A 173 -7.93 0.28 -1.87
CA GLY A 173 -6.86 0.94 -2.62
C GLY A 173 -6.14 -0.01 -3.57
N ALA A 174 -5.80 -1.22 -3.12
CA ALA A 174 -5.22 -2.26 -3.95
C ALA A 174 -6.20 -2.74 -5.03
N ARG A 175 -7.50 -2.89 -4.70
CA ARG A 175 -8.55 -3.22 -5.68
C ARG A 175 -8.66 -2.16 -6.77
N ALA A 176 -8.67 -0.88 -6.39
CA ALA A 176 -8.70 0.23 -7.36
C ALA A 176 -7.46 0.27 -8.26
N LEU A 177 -6.26 0.00 -7.73
CA LEU A 177 -5.04 -0.07 -8.54
C LEU A 177 -5.04 -1.29 -9.49
N THR A 178 -5.65 -2.41 -9.10
CA THR A 178 -5.87 -3.56 -10.00
C THR A 178 -6.81 -3.18 -11.15
N LEU A 179 -7.88 -2.44 -10.86
CA LEU A 179 -8.78 -1.91 -11.90
C LEU A 179 -8.06 -0.93 -12.84
N GLU A 180 -7.19 -0.06 -12.30
CA GLU A 180 -6.38 0.83 -13.12
C GLU A 180 -5.40 0.06 -14.01
N ALA A 181 -4.77 -1.01 -13.50
CA ALA A 181 -3.94 -1.89 -14.30
C ALA A 181 -4.72 -2.54 -15.46
N ALA A 182 -5.95 -2.98 -15.20
CA ALA A 182 -6.84 -3.51 -16.24
C ALA A 182 -7.23 -2.46 -17.28
N ARG A 183 -7.53 -1.23 -16.85
CA ARG A 183 -7.83 -0.11 -17.76
C ARG A 183 -6.63 0.20 -18.66
N LEU A 184 -5.42 0.25 -18.11
CA LEU A 184 -4.17 0.43 -18.88
C LEU A 184 -3.92 -0.72 -19.86
N ALA A 185 -4.35 -1.94 -19.51
CA ALA A 185 -4.32 -3.10 -20.39
C ALA A 185 -5.42 -3.10 -21.46
N GLY A 186 -6.28 -2.07 -21.52
CA GLY A 186 -7.39 -1.99 -22.46
C GLY A 186 -8.57 -2.90 -22.10
N LEU A 187 -8.74 -3.25 -20.83
CA LEU A 187 -9.88 -3.99 -20.29
C LEU A 187 -10.72 -3.07 -19.38
N PRO A 188 -11.47 -2.10 -19.94
CA PRO A 188 -12.14 -1.06 -19.15
C PRO A 188 -13.39 -1.55 -18.39
N ALA A 189 -13.93 -2.71 -18.76
CA ALA A 189 -15.17 -3.26 -18.20
C ALA A 189 -14.96 -4.72 -17.77
N LEU A 190 -14.79 -4.93 -16.47
CA LEU A 190 -14.66 -6.26 -15.86
C LEU A 190 -15.28 -6.26 -14.46
N ARG A 191 -15.39 -7.43 -13.83
CA ARG A 191 -15.83 -7.59 -12.43
C ARG A 191 -14.73 -8.19 -11.58
N LEU A 192 -14.66 -7.83 -10.31
CA LEU A 192 -13.72 -8.45 -9.37
C LEU A 192 -14.36 -9.63 -8.65
N LEU A 193 -13.59 -10.70 -8.44
CA LEU A 193 -13.97 -11.84 -7.60
C LEU A 193 -12.84 -12.20 -6.64
N GLU A 194 -13.17 -12.58 -5.42
CA GLU A 194 -12.15 -13.03 -4.47
C GLU A 194 -11.64 -14.43 -4.81
N GLU A 195 -10.33 -14.61 -4.79
CA GLU A 195 -9.64 -15.88 -5.09
C GLU A 195 -10.19 -17.10 -4.35
N PRO A 196 -10.33 -17.11 -3.01
CA PRO A 196 -10.88 -18.28 -2.32
C PRO A 196 -12.33 -18.57 -2.68
N GLN A 197 -13.12 -17.54 -3.03
CA GLN A 197 -14.49 -17.77 -3.52
C GLN A 197 -14.46 -18.39 -4.91
N ALA A 198 -13.60 -17.91 -5.81
CA ALA A 198 -13.41 -18.47 -7.12
C ALA A 198 -13.02 -19.95 -7.03
N ALA A 199 -12.03 -20.30 -6.21
CA ALA A 199 -11.62 -21.69 -5.98
C ALA A 199 -12.79 -22.58 -5.53
N PHE A 200 -13.66 -22.07 -4.65
CA PHE A 200 -14.86 -22.83 -4.24
C PHE A 200 -15.90 -22.94 -5.35
N TYR A 201 -16.12 -21.89 -6.16
CA TYR A 201 -17.00 -21.96 -7.33
C TYR A 201 -16.53 -22.98 -8.37
N ASP A 202 -15.22 -23.14 -8.57
CA ASP A 202 -14.67 -24.18 -9.43
C ASP A 202 -15.02 -25.58 -8.91
N TRP A 203 -14.81 -25.79 -7.61
CA TRP A 203 -15.17 -27.05 -6.96
C TRP A 203 -16.66 -27.37 -7.10
N LEU A 204 -17.53 -26.38 -6.84
CA LEU A 204 -18.98 -26.53 -7.00
C LEU A 204 -19.37 -26.87 -8.43
N TYR A 205 -18.74 -26.23 -9.42
CA TYR A 205 -19.02 -26.48 -10.82
C TYR A 205 -18.62 -27.91 -11.21
N HIS A 206 -17.45 -28.40 -10.78
CA HIS A 206 -17.01 -29.77 -11.05
C HIS A 206 -17.88 -30.84 -10.39
N HIS A 207 -18.47 -30.54 -9.23
CA HIS A 207 -19.29 -31.48 -8.47
C HIS A 207 -20.80 -31.20 -8.58
N ARG A 208 -21.22 -30.36 -9.52
CA ARG A 208 -22.61 -29.85 -9.66
C ARG A 208 -23.69 -30.92 -9.70
N THR A 209 -23.37 -32.12 -10.21
CA THR A 209 -24.30 -33.26 -10.28
C THR A 209 -24.33 -34.14 -9.04
N THR A 210 -23.43 -33.91 -8.08
CA THR A 210 -23.25 -34.71 -6.85
C THR A 210 -23.19 -33.85 -5.59
N LEU A 211 -23.55 -32.57 -5.67
CA LEU A 211 -23.44 -31.63 -4.55
C LEU A 211 -24.23 -32.08 -3.32
N ASP A 212 -25.38 -32.71 -3.51
CA ASP A 212 -26.21 -33.29 -2.44
C ASP A 212 -25.42 -34.35 -1.63
N THR A 213 -24.64 -35.17 -2.34
CA THR A 213 -23.82 -36.23 -1.77
C THR A 213 -22.56 -35.67 -1.14
N GLU A 214 -21.84 -34.79 -1.85
CA GLU A 214 -20.57 -34.24 -1.42
C GLU A 214 -20.73 -33.27 -0.23
N LEU A 215 -21.79 -32.45 -0.21
CA LEU A 215 -22.04 -31.45 0.83
C LEU A 215 -23.15 -31.84 1.83
N GLY A 216 -23.83 -32.98 1.66
CA GLY A 216 -24.98 -33.34 2.50
C GLY A 216 -24.67 -33.45 3.99
N LYS A 217 -23.43 -33.79 4.35
CA LYS A 217 -22.94 -33.86 5.73
C LYS A 217 -22.09 -32.65 6.14
N THR A 218 -21.77 -31.76 5.21
CA THR A 218 -21.00 -30.57 5.47
C THR A 218 -21.88 -29.53 6.16
N ARG A 219 -21.31 -28.84 7.14
CA ARG A 219 -21.98 -27.71 7.81
C ARG A 219 -21.16 -26.44 7.68
N LEU A 220 -19.83 -26.57 7.76
CA LEU A 220 -18.90 -25.46 7.65
C LEU A 220 -17.65 -25.86 6.86
N VAL A 221 -17.37 -25.08 5.81
CA VAL A 221 -16.18 -25.22 4.96
C VAL A 221 -15.19 -24.13 5.29
N LEU A 222 -13.94 -24.50 5.55
CA LEU A 222 -12.78 -23.60 5.46
C LEU A 222 -12.20 -23.68 4.05
N VAL A 223 -12.18 -22.57 3.33
CA VAL A 223 -11.36 -22.42 2.13
C VAL A 223 -10.05 -21.76 2.53
N CYS A 224 -8.94 -22.46 2.30
CA CYS A 224 -7.58 -21.99 2.57
C CYS A 224 -6.84 -21.88 1.24
N ASP A 225 -6.67 -20.65 0.76
CA ASP A 225 -5.92 -20.36 -0.46
C ASP A 225 -4.52 -19.84 -0.10
N VAL A 226 -3.48 -20.59 -0.44
CA VAL A 226 -2.09 -20.21 -0.19
C VAL A 226 -1.33 -20.17 -1.52
N GLY A 227 -1.24 -18.96 -2.07
CA GLY A 227 -0.54 -18.68 -3.30
C GLY A 227 0.95 -18.40 -3.11
N GLY A 228 1.54 -17.75 -4.12
CA GLY A 228 2.95 -17.29 -4.06
C GLY A 228 3.17 -16.18 -3.04
N GLY A 229 2.28 -15.18 -2.98
CA GLY A 229 2.50 -13.98 -2.15
C GLY A 229 1.52 -13.79 -0.99
N THR A 230 0.39 -14.49 -0.99
CA THR A 230 -0.71 -14.27 -0.04
C THR A 230 -1.30 -15.58 0.49
N THR A 231 -1.86 -15.47 1.69
CA THR A 231 -2.74 -16.49 2.29
C THR A 231 -4.10 -15.86 2.51
N ASP A 232 -5.12 -16.41 1.88
CA ASP A 232 -6.50 -15.93 1.96
C ASP A 232 -7.40 -17.03 2.56
N LEU A 233 -8.16 -16.66 3.59
CA LEU A 233 -9.01 -17.60 4.35
C LEU A 233 -10.47 -17.18 4.23
N THR A 234 -11.37 -18.13 3.97
CA THR A 234 -12.81 -17.89 3.93
C THR A 234 -13.57 -19.02 4.62
N LEU A 235 -14.63 -18.66 5.36
CA LEU A 235 -15.59 -19.60 5.94
C LEU A 235 -16.91 -19.56 5.19
N ILE A 236 -17.41 -20.73 4.80
CA ILE A 236 -18.68 -20.90 4.09
C ILE A 236 -19.57 -21.86 4.88
N LYS A 237 -20.69 -21.34 5.39
CA LYS A 237 -21.76 -22.13 5.99
C LYS A 237 -22.53 -22.84 4.88
N VAL A 238 -22.80 -24.13 5.09
CA VAL A 238 -23.60 -24.96 4.20
C VAL A 238 -24.89 -25.33 4.93
N HIS A 239 -26.02 -24.98 4.33
CA HIS A 239 -27.35 -25.35 4.80
C HIS A 239 -28.10 -26.07 3.69
N VAL A 240 -28.74 -27.19 3.97
CA VAL A 240 -29.56 -27.89 2.98
C VAL A 240 -30.99 -27.36 3.08
N GLU A 241 -31.48 -26.74 2.02
CA GLU A 241 -32.88 -26.28 1.89
C GLU A 241 -33.50 -26.92 0.66
N ASP A 242 -34.67 -27.54 0.79
CA ASP A 242 -35.36 -28.25 -0.29
C ASP A 242 -34.53 -29.30 -1.05
N GLY A 243 -33.52 -29.88 -0.38
CA GLY A 243 -32.61 -30.87 -0.96
C GLY A 243 -31.37 -30.28 -1.66
N GLU A 244 -31.27 -28.96 -1.77
CA GLU A 244 -30.15 -28.24 -2.40
C GLU A 244 -29.27 -27.52 -1.37
N PRO A 245 -27.93 -27.51 -1.54
CA PRO A 245 -27.04 -26.78 -0.65
C PRO A 245 -27.13 -25.26 -0.88
N ARG A 246 -27.61 -24.55 0.13
CA ARG A 246 -27.48 -23.10 0.29
C ARG A 246 -26.12 -22.78 0.90
N LEU A 247 -25.36 -21.95 0.22
CA LEU A 247 -24.01 -21.56 0.60
C LEU A 247 -24.02 -20.12 1.09
N THR A 248 -23.52 -19.86 2.29
CA THR A 248 -23.44 -18.51 2.87
C THR A 248 -22.04 -18.25 3.36
N ARG A 249 -21.38 -17.22 2.82
CA ARG A 249 -20.09 -16.76 3.33
C ARG A 249 -20.28 -16.12 4.71
N ILE A 250 -19.58 -16.61 5.73
CA ILE A 250 -19.71 -16.14 7.11
C ILE A 250 -18.43 -15.50 7.68
N GLY A 251 -17.28 -15.69 7.04
CA GLY A 251 -16.02 -15.09 7.49
C GLY A 251 -14.97 -14.95 6.39
N VAL A 252 -14.16 -13.89 6.49
CA VAL A 252 -13.04 -13.57 5.58
C VAL A 252 -11.82 -13.13 6.40
N GLY A 253 -10.65 -13.67 6.06
CA GLY A 253 -9.39 -13.43 6.76
C GLY A 253 -8.81 -12.02 6.56
N ASN A 254 -7.83 -11.66 7.38
CA ASN A 254 -7.02 -10.45 7.18
C ASN A 254 -6.04 -10.60 6.01
N HIS A 255 -5.44 -9.50 5.56
CA HIS A 255 -4.32 -9.54 4.60
C HIS A 255 -3.07 -10.14 5.22
N LEU A 256 -2.71 -11.32 4.72
CA LEU A 256 -1.51 -12.03 5.07
C LEU A 256 -0.59 -12.03 3.86
N MET A 257 0.42 -11.16 3.87
CA MET A 257 1.56 -11.24 2.93
C MET A 257 2.47 -12.39 3.37
N LEU A 258 1.97 -13.60 3.14
CA LEU A 258 2.54 -14.86 3.56
C LEU A 258 2.17 -15.94 2.53
N GLY A 259 3.16 -16.54 1.89
CA GLY A 259 2.94 -17.58 0.87
C GLY A 259 4.24 -18.27 0.46
N GLY A 260 4.25 -18.84 -0.75
CA GLY A 260 5.42 -19.51 -1.32
C GLY A 260 6.69 -18.65 -1.37
N ASP A 261 6.58 -17.36 -1.63
CA ASP A 261 7.70 -16.40 -1.69
C ASP A 261 8.44 -16.32 -0.34
N ASN A 262 7.71 -16.42 0.77
CA ASN A 262 8.30 -16.43 2.11
C ASN A 262 9.07 -17.73 2.39
N MET A 263 8.55 -18.86 1.90
CA MET A 263 9.21 -20.17 2.01
C MET A 263 10.50 -20.17 1.20
N ASP A 264 10.46 -19.65 -0.02
CA ASP A 264 11.62 -19.51 -0.91
C ASP A 264 12.69 -18.63 -0.27
N LEU A 265 12.29 -17.51 0.35
CA LEU A 265 13.18 -16.61 1.07
C LEU A 265 13.79 -17.25 2.33
N ALA A 266 13.01 -17.99 3.11
CA ALA A 266 13.51 -18.70 4.30
C ALA A 266 14.59 -19.72 3.92
N LEU A 267 14.38 -20.47 2.83
CA LEU A 267 15.37 -21.38 2.27
C LEU A 267 16.59 -20.61 1.74
N ALA A 268 16.39 -19.48 1.05
CA ALA A 268 17.49 -18.66 0.56
C ALA A 268 18.39 -18.16 1.70
N HIS A 269 17.84 -17.76 2.86
CA HIS A 269 18.64 -17.39 4.03
C HIS A 269 19.45 -18.55 4.61
N LEU A 270 18.85 -19.75 4.68
CA LEU A 270 19.57 -20.96 5.09
C LEU A 270 20.77 -21.22 4.17
N VAL A 271 20.56 -21.09 2.86
CA VAL A 271 21.61 -21.30 1.86
C VAL A 271 22.65 -20.16 1.89
N GLU A 272 22.23 -18.91 2.05
CA GLU A 272 23.08 -17.72 2.17
C GLU A 272 24.09 -17.89 3.31
N ALA A 273 23.63 -18.36 4.48
CA ALA A 273 24.49 -18.61 5.64
C ALA A 273 25.62 -19.62 5.34
N ARG A 274 25.34 -20.66 4.54
CA ARG A 274 26.35 -21.64 4.11
C ARG A 274 27.31 -21.07 3.08
N LEU A 275 26.80 -20.32 2.11
CA LEU A 275 27.63 -19.69 1.07
C LEU A 275 28.53 -18.56 1.62
N ALA A 276 28.17 -18.02 2.80
CA ALA A 276 28.96 -17.07 3.56
C ALA A 276 29.97 -17.73 4.53
N ALA A 277 29.93 -19.05 4.72
CA ALA A 277 30.86 -19.76 5.59
C ALA A 277 32.31 -19.58 5.08
N GLY A 278 33.14 -18.89 5.85
CA GLY A 278 34.52 -18.52 5.47
C GLY A 278 34.70 -17.06 5.03
N GLN A 279 33.62 -16.27 4.93
CA GLN A 279 33.68 -14.81 4.81
C GLN A 279 33.69 -14.14 6.18
N PRO A 280 34.09 -12.85 6.30
CA PRO A 280 33.96 -12.10 7.54
C PRO A 280 32.55 -12.21 8.12
N ALA A 281 32.45 -12.39 9.44
CA ALA A 281 31.17 -12.52 10.13
C ALA A 281 30.25 -11.33 9.79
N GLY A 282 29.01 -11.62 9.39
CA GLY A 282 28.03 -10.61 9.00
C GLY A 282 28.04 -10.22 7.51
N THR A 283 28.83 -10.88 6.66
CA THR A 283 28.76 -10.66 5.20
C THR A 283 27.44 -11.19 4.64
N ARG A 284 26.62 -10.29 4.07
CA ARG A 284 25.35 -10.62 3.40
C ARG A 284 25.49 -10.53 1.89
N LEU A 285 24.68 -11.28 1.15
CA LEU A 285 24.57 -11.13 -0.30
C LEU A 285 23.91 -9.80 -0.65
N THR A 286 24.28 -9.25 -1.80
CA THR A 286 23.57 -8.10 -2.39
C THR A 286 22.11 -8.47 -2.68
N ALA A 287 21.23 -7.47 -2.85
CA ALA A 287 19.84 -7.69 -3.21
C ALA A 287 19.72 -8.58 -4.46
N ALA A 288 20.42 -8.26 -5.55
CA ALA A 288 20.41 -9.05 -6.77
C ALA A 288 20.88 -10.51 -6.58
N SER A 289 21.93 -10.75 -5.78
CA SER A 289 22.41 -12.11 -5.49
C SER A 289 21.44 -12.90 -4.61
N LEU A 290 20.77 -12.25 -3.65
CA LEU A 290 19.72 -12.93 -2.89
C LEU A 290 18.52 -13.25 -3.79
N SER A 291 18.08 -12.34 -4.66
CA SER A 291 16.98 -12.61 -5.61
C SER A 291 17.31 -13.82 -6.49
N GLN A 292 18.56 -13.96 -6.93
CA GLN A 292 19.02 -15.16 -7.64
C GLN A 292 18.86 -16.41 -6.78
N LEU A 293 19.25 -16.33 -5.51
CA LEU A 293 19.18 -17.46 -4.59
C LEU A 293 17.73 -17.87 -4.29
N VAL A 294 16.83 -16.90 -4.12
CA VAL A 294 15.39 -17.12 -3.92
C VAL A 294 14.80 -17.91 -5.09
N GLU A 295 15.07 -17.51 -6.34
CA GLU A 295 14.56 -18.23 -7.52
C GLU A 295 15.11 -19.67 -7.60
N ARG A 296 16.39 -19.88 -7.26
CA ARG A 296 16.99 -21.22 -7.21
C ARG A 296 16.39 -22.06 -6.08
N CYS A 297 16.11 -21.45 -4.93
CA CYS A 297 15.47 -22.09 -3.79
C CYS A 297 14.00 -22.44 -4.09
N ARG A 298 13.28 -21.62 -4.87
CA ARG A 298 11.93 -21.94 -5.34
C ARG A 298 11.92 -23.22 -6.17
N ALA A 299 12.75 -23.28 -7.21
CA ALA A 299 12.85 -24.45 -8.07
C ALA A 299 13.24 -25.71 -7.27
N ALA A 300 14.18 -25.58 -6.33
CA ALA A 300 14.59 -26.69 -5.48
C ALA A 300 13.50 -27.10 -4.47
N LYS A 301 12.75 -26.16 -3.89
CA LYS A 301 11.62 -26.44 -3.01
C LYS A 301 10.55 -27.25 -3.72
N GLU A 302 10.17 -26.83 -4.93
CA GLU A 302 9.18 -27.52 -5.75
C GLU A 302 9.65 -28.94 -6.09
N GLN A 303 10.92 -29.13 -6.46
CA GLN A 303 11.49 -30.45 -6.75
C GLN A 303 11.61 -31.35 -5.50
N LEU A 304 11.98 -30.78 -4.34
CA LEU A 304 12.22 -31.53 -3.11
C LEU A 304 10.94 -31.86 -2.32
N LEU A 305 9.81 -31.22 -2.66
CA LEU A 305 8.48 -31.51 -2.10
C LEU A 305 7.59 -32.33 -3.04
N ASP A 306 8.11 -32.73 -4.19
CA ASP A 306 7.42 -33.61 -5.15
C ASP A 306 7.38 -35.07 -4.64
N GLU A 307 6.48 -35.89 -5.19
CA GLU A 307 6.33 -37.31 -4.81
C GLU A 307 7.61 -38.11 -5.08
N ALA A 308 8.26 -37.84 -6.22
CA ALA A 308 9.51 -38.46 -6.63
C ALA A 308 10.75 -37.58 -6.31
N ALA A 309 10.73 -36.88 -5.17
CA ALA A 309 11.79 -35.97 -4.78
C ALA A 309 13.15 -36.67 -4.53
N PRO A 310 14.27 -36.10 -5.02
CA PRO A 310 15.62 -36.56 -4.68
C PRO A 310 15.98 -36.21 -3.23
N ASP A 311 17.04 -36.81 -2.68
CA ASP A 311 17.52 -36.51 -1.32
C ASP A 311 18.09 -35.08 -1.20
N SER A 312 18.62 -34.53 -2.29
CA SER A 312 19.19 -33.18 -2.34
C SER A 312 19.25 -32.60 -3.76
N VAL A 313 19.27 -31.27 -3.85
CA VAL A 313 19.42 -30.50 -5.10
C VAL A 313 20.58 -29.50 -4.96
N PRO A 314 21.46 -29.37 -5.98
CA PRO A 314 22.52 -28.37 -5.98
C PRO A 314 21.96 -26.96 -6.20
N ILE A 315 22.32 -26.03 -5.31
CA ILE A 315 22.01 -24.61 -5.44
C ILE A 315 23.28 -23.86 -5.84
N THR A 316 23.29 -23.27 -7.03
CA THR A 316 24.43 -22.51 -7.56
C THR A 316 24.10 -21.03 -7.66
N LEU A 317 24.88 -20.21 -6.95
CA LEU A 317 24.89 -18.76 -7.05
C LEU A 317 25.99 -18.35 -8.04
N LEU A 318 25.62 -17.63 -9.11
CA LEU A 318 26.57 -17.18 -10.12
C LEU A 318 27.31 -15.91 -9.64
N GLY A 319 28.55 -15.72 -10.11
CA GLY A 319 29.30 -14.49 -9.86
C GLY A 319 28.69 -13.29 -10.61
N ALA A 320 28.78 -12.09 -10.05
CA ALA A 320 28.32 -10.86 -10.71
C ALA A 320 29.46 -10.13 -11.45
N GLY A 321 29.12 -9.40 -12.52
CA GLY A 321 30.03 -8.51 -13.25
C GLY A 321 31.24 -9.23 -13.88
N ALA A 322 32.42 -8.61 -13.82
CA ALA A 322 33.67 -9.14 -14.41
C ALA A 322 34.15 -10.49 -13.83
N ARG A 323 33.46 -11.04 -12.82
CA ARG A 323 33.74 -12.34 -12.19
C ARG A 323 32.71 -13.43 -12.54
N LEU A 324 31.87 -13.22 -13.57
CA LEU A 324 30.94 -14.21 -14.10
C LEU A 324 31.64 -15.55 -14.44
N VAL A 325 32.83 -15.48 -15.03
CA VAL A 325 33.66 -16.65 -15.35
C VAL A 325 34.60 -16.94 -14.18
N GLY A 326 34.13 -17.72 -13.18
CA GLY A 326 34.95 -18.24 -12.08
C GLY A 326 34.50 -17.88 -10.65
N GLY A 327 33.46 -17.04 -10.48
CA GLY A 327 32.92 -16.65 -9.17
C GLY A 327 31.72 -17.46 -8.68
N ALA A 328 31.33 -18.53 -9.38
CA ALA A 328 30.16 -19.33 -9.02
C ALA A 328 30.40 -20.10 -7.71
N ARG A 329 29.41 -20.09 -6.82
CA ARG A 329 29.44 -20.82 -5.54
C ARG A 329 28.26 -21.79 -5.48
N THR A 330 28.54 -23.04 -5.17
CA THR A 330 27.53 -24.09 -5.12
C THR A 330 27.47 -24.71 -3.73
N THR A 331 26.26 -25.02 -3.27
CA THR A 331 26.02 -25.82 -2.07
C THR A 331 24.84 -26.77 -2.31
N GLN A 332 24.59 -27.69 -1.39
CA GLN A 332 23.48 -28.65 -1.48
C GLN A 332 22.36 -28.22 -0.53
N LEU A 333 21.12 -28.27 -1.02
CA LEU A 333 19.91 -28.18 -0.21
C LEU A 333 19.30 -29.58 -0.10
N ARG A 334 19.10 -30.06 1.12
CA ARG A 334 18.57 -31.42 1.38
C ARG A 334 17.07 -31.40 1.59
N ARG A 335 16.41 -32.52 1.27
CA ARG A 335 14.98 -32.72 1.51
C ARG A 335 14.59 -32.48 2.98
N GLU A 336 15.32 -33.07 3.93
CA GLU A 336 15.07 -32.91 5.37
C GLU A 336 15.09 -31.43 5.82
N GLU A 337 15.93 -30.61 5.19
CA GLU A 337 16.03 -29.18 5.51
C GLU A 337 14.84 -28.41 4.98
N VAL A 338 14.33 -28.79 3.79
CA VAL A 338 13.08 -28.23 3.26
C VAL A 338 11.90 -28.64 4.12
N GLU A 339 11.83 -29.89 4.58
CA GLU A 339 10.78 -30.35 5.50
C GLU A 339 10.81 -29.55 6.82
N GLN A 340 11.98 -29.37 7.41
CA GLN A 340 12.13 -28.62 8.66
C GLN A 340 11.79 -27.12 8.50
N VAL A 341 12.28 -26.47 7.45
CA VAL A 341 12.08 -25.02 7.26
C VAL A 341 10.69 -24.71 6.74
N VAL A 342 10.21 -25.47 5.75
CA VAL A 342 8.95 -25.19 5.06
C VAL A 342 7.78 -25.85 5.78
N VAL A 343 7.80 -27.17 5.97
CA VAL A 343 6.67 -27.90 6.56
C VAL A 343 6.53 -27.56 8.04
N ASP A 344 7.58 -27.73 8.84
CA ASP A 344 7.51 -27.47 10.29
C ASP A 344 7.52 -25.97 10.64
N GLY A 345 8.19 -25.15 9.83
CA GLY A 345 8.27 -23.70 10.05
C GLY A 345 6.98 -22.95 9.72
N PHE A 346 6.36 -23.24 8.57
CA PHE A 346 5.14 -22.55 8.11
C PHE A 346 3.85 -23.27 8.52
N PHE A 347 3.90 -24.60 8.75
CA PHE A 347 2.76 -25.39 9.21
C PHE A 347 3.10 -26.20 10.48
N PRO A 348 3.46 -25.53 11.60
CA PRO A 348 3.74 -26.22 12.86
C PRO A 348 2.48 -26.90 13.42
N LYS A 349 2.66 -28.08 14.03
CA LYS A 349 1.61 -28.87 14.72
C LYS A 349 1.16 -28.28 16.06
N GLY A 350 1.06 -26.95 16.16
CA GLY A 350 0.63 -26.25 17.37
C GLY A 350 -0.82 -26.55 17.77
N GLY A 351 -1.28 -26.01 18.90
CA GLY A 351 -2.68 -26.09 19.34
C GLY A 351 -3.56 -25.00 18.75
N ALA A 352 -4.89 -25.16 18.82
CA ALA A 352 -5.85 -24.18 18.32
C ALA A 352 -5.81 -22.82 19.05
N GLY A 353 -5.18 -22.75 20.23
CA GLY A 353 -4.93 -21.51 20.97
C GLY A 353 -3.59 -20.83 20.65
N ASP A 354 -2.78 -21.41 19.76
CA ASP A 354 -1.48 -20.83 19.39
C ASP A 354 -1.66 -19.67 18.41
N LEU A 355 -1.82 -18.46 18.96
CA LEU A 355 -2.02 -17.24 18.17
C LEU A 355 -0.71 -16.70 17.57
N PRO A 356 -0.77 -15.91 16.48
CA PRO A 356 0.40 -15.32 15.84
C PRO A 356 1.23 -14.47 16.81
N ARG A 357 2.55 -14.66 16.79
CA ARG A 357 3.48 -13.92 17.65
C ARG A 357 3.67 -12.51 17.12
N ARG A 358 3.54 -11.51 18.00
CA ARG A 358 3.97 -10.13 17.72
C ARG A 358 5.50 -10.05 17.79
N SER A 359 6.20 -10.43 16.72
CA SER A 359 7.63 -10.12 16.58
C SER A 359 7.81 -8.60 16.47
N ARG A 360 8.89 -8.06 17.07
CA ARG A 360 9.28 -6.64 16.94
C ARG A 360 9.82 -6.29 15.55
N ALA A 361 10.13 -7.28 14.70
CA ALA A 361 10.57 -7.07 13.33
C ALA A 361 9.91 -8.09 12.39
N ALA A 362 9.06 -7.62 11.49
CA ALA A 362 8.75 -8.35 10.27
C ALA A 362 10.01 -8.45 9.41
N LEU A 363 10.23 -9.58 8.73
CA LEU A 363 11.27 -9.71 7.72
C LEU A 363 10.89 -8.81 6.54
N VAL A 364 11.47 -7.61 6.47
CA VAL A 364 11.27 -6.69 5.34
C VAL A 364 12.39 -6.93 4.34
N GLU A 365 12.35 -8.05 3.64
CA GLU A 365 13.33 -8.32 2.58
C GLU A 365 12.76 -7.87 1.24
N PHE A 366 13.59 -7.18 0.44
CA PHE A 366 13.16 -6.52 -0.81
C PHE A 366 12.04 -5.48 -0.65
N GLY A 367 11.91 -4.85 0.52
CA GLY A 367 10.95 -3.77 0.73
C GLY A 367 9.49 -4.19 0.97
N LEU A 368 9.12 -5.45 0.78
CA LEU A 368 7.77 -5.95 1.07
C LEU A 368 7.58 -6.24 2.57
N PRO A 369 6.45 -5.85 3.19
CA PRO A 369 6.20 -6.05 4.62
C PRO A 369 5.56 -7.42 4.88
N TYR A 370 6.36 -8.48 4.83
CA TYR A 370 5.86 -9.84 5.10
C TYR A 370 5.28 -9.99 6.51
N ALA A 371 4.39 -10.98 6.69
CA ALA A 371 3.84 -11.33 7.99
C ALA A 371 4.98 -11.60 9.00
N ALA A 372 4.86 -11.03 10.20
CA ALA A 372 5.90 -11.12 11.22
C ALA A 372 6.04 -12.54 11.82
N ASP A 373 4.95 -13.31 11.84
CA ASP A 373 4.94 -14.73 12.17
C ASP A 373 4.71 -15.54 10.87
N PRO A 374 5.65 -16.42 10.47
CA PRO A 374 5.52 -17.21 9.25
C PRO A 374 4.57 -18.42 9.40
N ALA A 375 4.11 -18.74 10.61
CA ALA A 375 3.27 -19.91 10.84
C ALA A 375 1.82 -19.70 10.38
N ILE A 376 1.47 -20.21 9.19
CA ILE A 376 0.12 -20.17 8.62
C ILE A 376 -0.91 -20.81 9.57
N THR A 377 -0.56 -21.91 10.24
CA THR A 377 -1.47 -22.55 11.20
C THR A 377 -1.87 -21.61 12.34
N ARG A 378 -0.96 -20.78 12.86
CA ARG A 378 -1.30 -19.80 13.91
C ARG A 378 -2.25 -18.72 13.39
N HIS A 379 -2.08 -18.29 12.14
CA HIS A 379 -3.01 -17.34 11.52
C HIS A 379 -4.40 -17.96 11.29
N ILE A 380 -4.47 -19.24 10.93
CA ILE A 380 -5.74 -19.98 10.84
C ILE A 380 -6.39 -20.09 12.23
N ALA A 381 -5.62 -20.40 13.28
CA ALA A 381 -6.13 -20.42 14.65
C ALA A 381 -6.76 -19.07 15.05
N ALA A 382 -6.06 -17.96 14.82
CA ALA A 382 -6.59 -16.62 15.08
C ALA A 382 -7.81 -16.26 14.22
N PHE A 383 -7.88 -16.78 13.00
CA PHE A 383 -9.04 -16.60 12.12
C PHE A 383 -10.25 -17.37 12.66
N LEU A 384 -10.10 -18.64 13.03
CA LEU A 384 -11.19 -19.44 13.59
C LEU A 384 -11.66 -18.92 14.95
N ASP A 385 -10.75 -18.44 15.79
CA ASP A 385 -11.06 -17.78 17.07
C ASP A 385 -11.94 -16.54 16.86
N ARG A 386 -11.63 -15.73 15.85
CA ARG A 386 -12.42 -14.54 15.51
C ARG A 386 -13.86 -14.84 15.10
N PHE A 387 -14.07 -15.91 14.33
CA PHE A 387 -15.39 -16.31 13.81
C PHE A 387 -16.02 -17.45 14.63
N ALA A 388 -15.65 -17.56 15.91
CA ALA A 388 -16.05 -18.68 16.73
C ALA A 388 -17.58 -18.75 16.90
N ALA A 389 -18.26 -17.61 17.03
CA ALA A 389 -19.70 -17.59 17.27
C ALA A 389 -20.48 -18.14 16.06
N GLN A 390 -20.21 -17.67 14.83
CA GLN A 390 -20.93 -18.21 13.67
C GLN A 390 -20.45 -19.59 13.27
N SER A 391 -19.21 -19.94 13.59
CA SER A 391 -18.73 -21.31 13.37
C SER A 391 -19.50 -22.29 14.25
N ARG A 392 -19.76 -21.97 15.52
CA ARG A 392 -20.62 -22.78 16.41
C ARG A 392 -22.06 -22.86 15.90
N ASP A 393 -22.64 -21.73 15.50
CA ASP A 393 -23.99 -21.69 14.89
C ASP A 393 -24.07 -22.54 13.62
N ALA A 394 -23.07 -22.46 12.74
CA ALA A 394 -23.01 -23.24 11.52
C ALA A 394 -22.91 -24.74 11.82
N LEU A 395 -22.06 -25.12 12.78
CA LEU A 395 -21.83 -26.51 13.19
C LEU A 395 -22.99 -27.10 14.01
N GLY A 396 -23.91 -26.27 14.52
CA GLY A 396 -25.04 -26.70 15.35
C GLY A 396 -24.65 -27.02 16.80
N ASP A 397 -23.56 -26.42 17.31
CA ASP A 397 -23.13 -26.57 18.69
C ASP A 397 -24.06 -25.78 19.63
N THR A 398 -24.85 -26.48 20.46
CA THR A 398 -25.78 -25.87 21.44
C THR A 398 -25.18 -25.66 22.83
N LEU A 399 -23.85 -25.77 22.98
CA LEU A 399 -23.17 -25.58 24.27
C LEU A 399 -23.20 -24.09 24.68
N ALA A 400 -23.47 -23.82 25.95
CA ALA A 400 -23.38 -22.46 26.50
C ALA A 400 -21.94 -21.92 26.34
N GLU A 401 -21.78 -20.65 25.94
CA GLU A 401 -20.48 -19.98 25.69
C GLU A 401 -19.45 -20.17 26.83
N THR A 402 -19.91 -20.45 28.04
CA THR A 402 -19.10 -20.61 29.25
C THR A 402 -18.49 -22.00 29.48
N GLU A 403 -18.84 -23.03 28.69
CA GLU A 403 -18.39 -24.43 28.95
C GLU A 403 -17.55 -25.09 27.83
N ALA A 404 -17.31 -24.44 26.68
CA ALA A 404 -16.53 -25.03 25.58
C ALA A 404 -15.15 -24.33 25.39
N PRO A 405 -14.05 -24.84 25.99
CA PRO A 405 -12.72 -24.23 25.89
C PRO A 405 -12.03 -24.39 24.53
N THR A 406 -12.70 -24.94 23.51
CA THR A 406 -12.10 -25.24 22.19
C THR A 406 -12.63 -24.34 21.08
N VAL A 407 -11.72 -23.87 20.23
CA VAL A 407 -12.01 -23.11 19.00
C VAL A 407 -12.83 -24.02 18.07
N PRO A 408 -13.98 -23.56 17.52
CA PRO A 408 -14.82 -24.36 16.64
C PRO A 408 -14.12 -24.56 15.30
N VAL A 409 -13.68 -25.78 15.03
CA VAL A 409 -13.00 -26.14 13.78
C VAL A 409 -14.04 -26.59 12.75
N PRO A 410 -14.01 -26.04 11.52
CA PRO A 410 -14.84 -26.47 10.39
C PRO A 410 -14.77 -27.99 10.17
N ASP A 411 -15.86 -28.61 9.71
CA ASP A 411 -15.88 -30.05 9.42
C ASP A 411 -15.30 -30.39 8.04
N THR A 412 -15.26 -29.41 7.15
CA THR A 412 -14.85 -29.56 5.75
C THR A 412 -13.76 -28.55 5.41
N LEU A 413 -12.79 -28.96 4.58
CA LEU A 413 -11.62 -28.16 4.18
C LEU A 413 -11.45 -28.20 2.66
N LEU A 414 -11.33 -27.04 2.03
CA LEU A 414 -10.86 -26.89 0.64
C LEU A 414 -9.50 -26.19 0.66
N LEU A 415 -8.51 -26.81 0.02
CA LEU A 415 -7.16 -26.27 -0.15
C LEU A 415 -6.98 -25.77 -1.58
N ASN A 416 -6.47 -24.55 -1.75
CA ASN A 416 -6.18 -23.96 -3.05
C ASN A 416 -4.84 -23.20 -3.06
N GLY A 417 -4.29 -22.99 -4.26
CA GLY A 417 -3.02 -22.31 -4.47
C GLY A 417 -1.83 -23.27 -4.60
N GLY A 418 -0.81 -22.84 -5.34
CA GLY A 418 0.31 -23.68 -5.75
C GLY A 418 1.12 -24.30 -4.60
N VAL A 419 1.03 -23.75 -3.38
CA VAL A 419 1.67 -24.32 -2.19
C VAL A 419 1.12 -25.73 -1.88
N PHE A 420 -0.17 -25.98 -2.11
CA PHE A 420 -0.79 -27.27 -1.79
C PHE A 420 -0.62 -28.34 -2.87
N ARG A 421 0.17 -28.07 -3.94
CA ARG A 421 0.70 -29.15 -4.80
C ARG A 421 1.58 -30.12 -4.02
N ALA A 422 2.26 -29.64 -2.98
CA ALA A 422 3.04 -30.47 -2.10
C ALA A 422 2.13 -31.24 -1.13
N GLN A 423 2.01 -32.56 -1.32
CA GLN A 423 1.19 -33.44 -0.46
C GLN A 423 1.61 -33.37 1.01
N ALA A 424 2.90 -33.12 1.29
CA ALA A 424 3.41 -32.92 2.64
C ALA A 424 2.78 -31.72 3.35
N LEU A 425 2.48 -30.64 2.63
CA LEU A 425 1.89 -29.42 3.17
C LEU A 425 0.36 -29.55 3.32
N SER A 426 -0.31 -30.10 2.31
CA SER A 426 -1.76 -30.33 2.39
C SER A 426 -2.13 -31.33 3.48
N SER A 427 -1.44 -32.47 3.55
CA SER A 427 -1.62 -33.47 4.63
C SER A 427 -1.33 -32.86 6.00
N ARG A 428 -0.23 -32.08 6.13
CA ARG A 428 0.13 -31.44 7.40
C ARG A 428 -0.97 -30.51 7.93
N LEU A 429 -1.56 -29.70 7.06
CA LEU A 429 -2.61 -28.78 7.46
C LEU A 429 -3.90 -29.53 7.83
N ALA A 430 -4.31 -30.50 7.01
CA ALA A 430 -5.49 -31.33 7.28
C ALA A 430 -5.36 -32.08 8.61
N ASP A 431 -4.21 -32.70 8.88
CA ASP A 431 -3.93 -33.42 10.13
C ASP A 431 -3.94 -32.50 11.35
N THR A 432 -3.38 -31.30 11.21
CA THR A 432 -3.32 -30.31 12.31
C THR A 432 -4.73 -29.86 12.69
N LEU A 433 -5.54 -29.48 11.69
CA LEU A 433 -6.93 -29.06 11.92
C LEU A 433 -7.81 -30.22 12.39
N GLY A 434 -7.61 -31.44 11.87
CA GLY A 434 -8.29 -32.64 12.34
C GLY A 434 -7.95 -32.97 13.80
N THR A 435 -6.70 -32.74 14.21
CA THR A 435 -6.27 -32.86 15.61
C THR A 435 -6.97 -31.84 16.51
N TRP A 436 -7.08 -30.58 16.07
CA TRP A 436 -7.82 -29.54 16.81
C TRP A 436 -9.31 -29.87 16.94
N ARG A 437 -9.89 -30.45 15.89
CA ARG A 437 -11.29 -30.90 15.87
C ARG A 437 -11.53 -32.17 16.70
N GLY A 438 -10.49 -32.96 16.95
CA GLY A 438 -10.58 -34.29 17.57
C GLY A 438 -11.07 -35.40 16.63
N GLN A 439 -11.21 -35.10 15.33
CA GLN A 439 -11.68 -36.02 14.29
C GLN A 439 -11.21 -35.55 12.91
N ALA A 440 -11.04 -36.50 11.97
CA ALA A 440 -10.64 -36.18 10.62
C ALA A 440 -11.63 -35.23 9.93
N LEU A 441 -11.11 -34.39 9.03
CA LEU A 441 -11.87 -33.46 8.22
C LEU A 441 -12.32 -34.12 6.92
N HIS A 442 -13.44 -33.64 6.37
CA HIS A 442 -13.76 -33.90 4.97
C HIS A 442 -12.93 -32.94 4.10
N VAL A 443 -11.88 -33.45 3.46
CA VAL A 443 -11.04 -32.64 2.56
C VAL A 443 -11.63 -32.73 1.15
N LEU A 444 -12.08 -31.60 0.62
CA LEU A 444 -12.63 -31.50 -0.72
C LEU A 444 -11.51 -31.61 -1.76
N GLN A 445 -11.73 -32.42 -2.79
CA GLN A 445 -10.73 -32.69 -3.82
C GLN A 445 -10.55 -31.48 -4.76
N ASN A 446 -9.31 -31.02 -4.91
CA ASN A 446 -8.91 -29.98 -5.87
C ASN A 446 -7.67 -30.45 -6.63
N ASP A 447 -7.88 -31.09 -7.78
CA ASP A 447 -6.80 -31.72 -8.55
C ASP A 447 -5.93 -30.71 -9.31
N GLN A 448 -6.43 -29.49 -9.54
CA GLN A 448 -5.75 -28.48 -10.36
C GLN A 448 -5.79 -27.10 -9.70
N PRO A 449 -5.12 -26.93 -8.54
CA PRO A 449 -5.16 -25.68 -7.77
C PRO A 449 -4.62 -24.47 -8.53
N ASP A 450 -3.79 -24.68 -9.56
CA ASP A 450 -3.21 -23.59 -10.36
C ASP A 450 -4.21 -22.92 -11.32
N VAL A 451 -5.28 -23.63 -11.71
CA VAL A 451 -6.28 -23.11 -12.67
C VAL A 451 -7.66 -22.94 -12.05
N ALA A 452 -7.88 -23.49 -10.85
CA ALA A 452 -9.16 -23.49 -10.15
C ALA A 452 -9.71 -22.06 -9.97
N VAL A 453 -8.86 -21.08 -9.68
CA VAL A 453 -9.28 -19.68 -9.51
C VAL A 453 -9.83 -19.09 -10.83
N ALA A 454 -9.14 -19.28 -11.95
CA ALA A 454 -9.60 -18.76 -13.25
C ALA A 454 -10.88 -19.44 -13.71
N ARG A 455 -10.97 -20.78 -13.59
CA ARG A 455 -12.21 -21.53 -13.90
C ARG A 455 -13.35 -21.14 -12.97
N GLY A 456 -13.04 -20.97 -11.69
CA GLY A 456 -13.94 -20.49 -10.66
C GLY A 456 -14.56 -19.13 -10.95
N ALA A 457 -13.78 -18.22 -11.55
CA ALA A 457 -14.28 -16.93 -12.01
C ALA A 457 -15.30 -17.07 -13.15
N VAL A 458 -15.12 -18.04 -14.06
CA VAL A 458 -16.11 -18.40 -15.08
C VAL A 458 -17.33 -19.05 -14.44
N ALA A 459 -17.14 -19.99 -13.51
CA ALA A 459 -18.22 -20.66 -12.79
C ALA A 459 -19.08 -19.66 -11.99
N TYR A 460 -18.46 -18.64 -11.39
CA TYR A 460 -19.17 -17.52 -10.76
C TYR A 460 -20.03 -16.74 -11.76
N ALA A 461 -19.50 -16.45 -12.96
CA ALA A 461 -20.26 -15.77 -14.01
C ALA A 461 -21.49 -16.60 -14.46
N LEU A 462 -21.33 -17.92 -14.58
CA LEU A 462 -22.43 -18.86 -14.87
C LEU A 462 -23.45 -18.92 -13.74
N ALA A 463 -23.00 -18.99 -12.48
CA ALA A 463 -23.88 -18.97 -11.31
C ALA A 463 -24.75 -17.70 -11.26
N ARG A 464 -24.18 -16.55 -11.65
CA ARG A 464 -24.93 -15.28 -11.75
C ARG A 464 -25.97 -15.25 -12.86
N ALA A 465 -25.78 -16.03 -13.92
CA ALA A 465 -26.79 -16.20 -14.97
C ALA A 465 -27.98 -17.09 -14.51
N GLY A 466 -27.93 -17.63 -13.28
CA GLY A 466 -28.95 -18.50 -12.72
C GLY A 466 -28.72 -19.99 -13.01
N GLU A 467 -27.54 -20.34 -13.50
CA GLU A 467 -27.25 -21.69 -14.00
C GLU A 467 -26.46 -22.57 -13.01
N ALA A 468 -26.05 -22.04 -11.85
CA ALA A 468 -25.33 -22.79 -10.81
C ALA A 468 -25.61 -22.22 -9.39
N PRO A 469 -25.36 -23.01 -8.31
CA PRO A 469 -25.54 -22.55 -6.94
C PRO A 469 -24.71 -21.29 -6.63
N ARG A 470 -25.35 -20.27 -6.08
CA ARG A 470 -24.71 -19.00 -5.71
C ARG A 470 -24.25 -19.05 -4.26
N ILE A 471 -23.01 -18.62 -4.01
CA ILE A 471 -22.56 -18.30 -2.65
C ILE A 471 -23.23 -16.98 -2.26
N GLY A 472 -24.23 -17.08 -1.37
CA GLY A 472 -24.90 -15.95 -0.74
C GLY A 472 -24.09 -15.38 0.43
N GLY A 473 -24.69 -14.41 1.13
CA GLY A 473 -24.07 -13.76 2.29
C GLY A 473 -23.52 -12.36 2.02
N GLY A 474 -23.75 -11.81 0.82
CA GLY A 474 -23.50 -10.40 0.48
C GLY A 474 -22.10 -9.89 0.86
N SER A 475 -22.02 -8.62 1.22
CA SER A 475 -20.78 -7.99 1.69
C SER A 475 -20.16 -8.80 2.83
N ALA A 476 -18.87 -9.12 2.71
CA ALA A 476 -18.08 -9.77 3.78
C ALA A 476 -17.88 -8.89 5.01
N ARG A 477 -18.12 -7.58 4.88
CA ARG A 477 -17.79 -6.58 5.89
C ARG A 477 -19.00 -5.70 6.16
N SER A 478 -19.15 -5.28 7.41
CA SER A 478 -20.01 -4.16 7.72
C SER A 478 -19.19 -2.88 7.57
N TYR A 479 -19.72 -1.88 6.86
CA TYR A 479 -19.11 -0.57 6.68
C TYR A 479 -19.81 0.46 7.54
N PHE A 480 -19.04 1.36 8.15
CA PHE A 480 -19.55 2.40 9.02
C PHE A 480 -18.95 3.74 8.65
N LEU A 481 -19.79 4.77 8.71
CA LEU A 481 -19.36 6.15 8.70
C LEU A 481 -19.07 6.55 10.15
N VAL A 482 -17.85 6.93 10.43
CA VAL A 482 -17.47 7.45 11.75
C VAL A 482 -18.20 8.77 11.97
N LEU A 483 -18.88 8.91 13.10
CA LEU A 483 -19.59 10.13 13.50
C LEU A 483 -18.70 11.00 14.38
N ASP A 484 -18.88 12.31 14.29
CA ASP A 484 -18.26 13.26 15.21
C ASP A 484 -18.92 13.14 16.61
N SER A 485 -18.31 12.40 17.53
CA SER A 485 -18.73 12.29 18.93
C SER A 485 -17.58 12.51 19.93
N ALA A 486 -17.93 12.82 21.19
CA ALA A 486 -16.98 13.16 22.25
C ALA A 486 -15.90 12.07 22.47
N PRO A 487 -14.67 12.43 22.92
CA PRO A 487 -13.48 11.56 22.94
C PRO A 487 -13.66 10.19 23.62
N GLU A 488 -14.57 10.09 24.59
CA GLU A 488 -14.79 8.87 25.36
C GLU A 488 -15.73 7.85 24.68
N THR A 489 -16.33 8.18 23.53
CA THR A 489 -17.18 7.28 22.75
C THR A 489 -16.97 7.49 21.24
N GLN A 490 -16.05 6.76 20.61
CA GLN A 490 -15.99 6.72 19.14
C GLN A 490 -17.23 6.00 18.62
N ARG A 491 -18.16 6.72 17.99
CA ARG A 491 -19.37 6.10 17.44
C ARG A 491 -19.36 6.13 15.92
N GLY A 492 -19.88 5.09 15.30
CA GLY A 492 -20.09 5.02 13.85
C GLY A 492 -21.54 4.72 13.54
N VAL A 493 -22.04 5.21 12.41
CA VAL A 493 -23.31 4.78 11.85
C VAL A 493 -23.06 3.69 10.81
N CYS A 494 -23.73 2.54 10.93
CA CYS A 494 -23.63 1.48 9.94
C CYS A 494 -24.18 1.97 8.60
N LEU A 495 -23.31 2.06 7.60
CA LEU A 495 -23.63 2.43 6.23
C LEU A 495 -24.14 1.25 5.44
N LEU A 496 -23.47 0.11 5.56
CA LEU A 496 -23.76 -1.09 4.79
C LEU A 496 -23.48 -2.31 5.68
N PRO A 497 -24.51 -3.02 6.14
CA PRO A 497 -24.33 -4.24 6.93
C PRO A 497 -23.62 -5.35 6.15
N ARG A 498 -22.82 -6.15 6.86
CA ARG A 498 -22.37 -7.46 6.39
C ARG A 498 -23.61 -8.28 6.00
N GLY A 499 -23.54 -9.00 4.89
CA GLY A 499 -24.73 -9.68 4.34
C GLY A 499 -25.43 -8.93 3.21
N THR A 500 -25.18 -7.62 3.02
CA THR A 500 -25.86 -6.82 2.00
C THR A 500 -25.51 -7.31 0.59
N GLU A 501 -26.51 -7.60 -0.23
CA GLU A 501 -26.31 -8.07 -1.61
C GLU A 501 -25.68 -6.99 -2.51
N GLU A 502 -24.87 -7.41 -3.48
CA GLU A 502 -24.35 -6.54 -4.53
C GLU A 502 -25.47 -5.84 -5.29
N ALA A 503 -25.24 -4.58 -5.68
CA ALA A 503 -26.21 -3.68 -6.33
C ALA A 503 -27.51 -3.45 -5.54
N HIS A 504 -27.62 -3.94 -4.31
CA HIS A 504 -28.73 -3.61 -3.42
C HIS A 504 -28.49 -2.24 -2.79
N GLU A 505 -29.40 -1.31 -3.08
CA GLU A 505 -29.36 0.04 -2.54
C GLU A 505 -29.90 0.07 -1.10
N VAL A 506 -29.03 0.36 -0.14
CA VAL A 506 -29.38 0.55 1.27
C VAL A 506 -29.59 2.04 1.51
N ARG A 507 -30.79 2.40 1.98
CA ARG A 507 -31.16 3.77 2.32
C ARG A 507 -31.15 3.97 3.82
N LEU A 508 -30.47 5.02 4.28
CA LEU A 508 -30.45 5.40 5.69
C LEU A 508 -31.60 6.38 5.95
N ASP A 509 -32.85 5.93 5.77
CA ASP A 509 -34.04 6.79 5.79
C ASP A 509 -34.34 7.42 7.16
N ASP A 510 -33.91 6.76 8.23
CA ASP A 510 -34.08 7.18 9.63
C ASP A 510 -32.94 8.10 10.11
N ARG A 511 -32.08 8.57 9.21
CA ARG A 511 -30.92 9.41 9.52
C ARG A 511 -30.82 10.57 8.53
N VAL A 512 -30.74 11.78 9.07
CA VAL A 512 -30.55 13.00 8.28
C VAL A 512 -29.19 13.60 8.59
N PHE A 513 -28.47 13.97 7.55
CA PHE A 513 -27.12 14.53 7.65
C PHE A 513 -27.06 15.94 7.05
N ALA A 514 -26.25 16.82 7.62
CA ALA A 514 -25.90 18.10 6.99
C ALA A 514 -24.62 17.92 6.14
N LEU A 515 -24.74 18.07 4.81
CA LEU A 515 -23.64 18.06 3.84
C LEU A 515 -23.05 19.47 3.64
N ARG A 516 -21.74 19.64 3.85
CA ARG A 516 -21.06 20.94 3.63
C ARG A 516 -20.70 21.14 2.13
N LEU A 517 -21.08 22.28 1.56
CA LEU A 517 -20.93 22.62 0.13
C LEU A 517 -19.88 23.73 -0.09
N GLY A 518 -19.09 23.66 -1.16
CA GLY A 518 -17.95 24.55 -1.47
C GLY A 518 -16.74 24.35 -0.54
N HIS A 519 -16.94 23.51 0.46
CA HIS A 519 -16.05 22.79 1.36
C HIS A 519 -15.25 21.66 0.72
N PRO A 520 -13.91 21.59 0.77
CA PRO A 520 -13.26 20.29 0.80
C PRO A 520 -13.82 19.48 2.00
N VAL A 521 -14.36 18.26 1.81
CA VAL A 521 -14.95 17.42 2.88
C VAL A 521 -14.42 15.97 2.88
N GLN A 522 -14.31 15.35 4.06
CA GLN A 522 -13.91 13.94 4.22
C GLN A 522 -14.96 13.14 5.00
N PHE A 523 -15.03 11.85 4.68
CA PHE A 523 -15.82 10.84 5.36
C PHE A 523 -14.89 9.71 5.80
N HIS A 524 -14.78 9.55 7.12
CA HIS A 524 -14.02 8.45 7.69
C HIS A 524 -14.87 7.20 7.67
N LEU A 525 -14.33 6.15 7.04
CA LEU A 525 -14.95 4.85 7.02
C LEU A 525 -14.16 3.89 7.89
N VAL A 526 -14.88 3.04 8.61
CA VAL A 526 -14.34 1.82 9.20
C VAL A 526 -15.11 0.64 8.66
N SER A 527 -14.43 -0.49 8.53
CA SER A 527 -15.07 -1.76 8.28
C SER A 527 -14.79 -2.71 9.43
N THR A 528 -15.71 -3.64 9.67
CA THR A 528 -15.40 -4.80 10.50
C THR A 528 -15.84 -6.07 9.79
N VAL A 529 -15.07 -7.11 10.00
CA VAL A 529 -15.43 -8.49 9.64
C VAL A 529 -16.03 -9.24 10.84
N ALA A 530 -16.08 -8.62 12.03
CA ALA A 530 -16.51 -9.25 13.27
C ALA A 530 -17.98 -9.66 13.29
N ASP A 531 -18.29 -10.46 14.29
CA ASP A 531 -19.47 -11.31 14.33
C ASP A 531 -20.77 -10.58 14.68
N THR A 532 -20.66 -9.33 15.12
CA THR A 532 -21.80 -8.50 15.50
C THR A 532 -22.69 -8.22 14.29
N ALA A 533 -23.98 -8.60 14.40
CA ALA A 533 -24.98 -8.28 13.39
C ALA A 533 -25.43 -6.82 13.54
N TRP A 534 -25.22 -6.01 12.50
CA TRP A 534 -25.57 -4.59 12.48
C TRP A 534 -26.73 -4.31 11.53
N LYS A 535 -27.56 -3.31 11.85
CA LYS A 535 -28.60 -2.78 10.96
C LYS A 535 -28.14 -1.48 10.30
N ALA A 536 -28.58 -1.22 9.07
CA ALA A 536 -28.31 0.05 8.42
C ALA A 536 -28.85 1.22 9.27
N GLY A 537 -28.04 2.25 9.48
CA GLY A 537 -28.40 3.39 10.35
C GLY A 537 -28.20 3.14 11.87
N GLU A 538 -27.83 1.93 12.29
CA GLU A 538 -27.50 1.62 13.68
C GLU A 538 -26.19 2.28 14.12
N LEU A 539 -26.13 2.67 15.40
CA LEU A 539 -24.94 3.28 15.99
C LEU A 539 -24.08 2.20 16.66
N ALA A 540 -22.81 2.11 16.25
CA ALA A 540 -21.81 1.21 16.81
C ALA A 540 -20.81 1.97 17.69
N ASP A 541 -20.35 1.35 18.77
CA ASP A 541 -19.15 1.79 19.50
C ASP A 541 -17.92 1.20 18.80
N LEU A 542 -17.09 2.08 18.24
CA LEU A 542 -15.92 1.73 17.44
C LEU A 542 -14.65 1.56 18.28
N SER A 543 -14.74 1.66 19.62
CA SER A 543 -13.60 1.49 20.51
C SER A 543 -13.12 0.04 20.67
N SER A 544 -13.85 -0.94 20.11
CA SER A 544 -13.44 -2.35 20.12
C SER A 544 -12.32 -2.66 19.12
N ALA A 545 -11.57 -3.75 19.38
CA ALA A 545 -10.36 -4.11 18.63
C ALA A 545 -10.61 -4.65 17.21
N ASP A 546 -11.87 -4.74 16.76
CA ASP A 546 -12.24 -5.47 15.54
C ASP A 546 -12.56 -4.58 14.33
N PHE A 547 -12.41 -3.27 14.45
CA PHE A 547 -12.63 -2.32 13.36
C PHE A 547 -11.33 -1.97 12.63
N VAL A 548 -11.35 -2.08 11.30
CA VAL A 548 -10.27 -1.69 10.40
C VAL A 548 -10.67 -0.38 9.71
N ARG A 549 -9.88 0.68 9.92
CA ARG A 549 -10.04 1.95 9.18
C ARG A 549 -9.80 1.73 7.70
N LEU A 550 -10.69 2.26 6.88
CA LEU A 550 -10.56 2.27 5.43
C LEU A 550 -10.01 3.62 4.96
N PRO A 551 -9.44 3.68 3.74
CA PRO A 551 -9.13 4.94 3.10
C PRO A 551 -10.39 5.83 3.12
N PRO A 552 -10.28 7.09 3.57
CA PRO A 552 -11.43 7.94 3.66
C PRO A 552 -11.96 8.31 2.27
N LEU A 553 -13.27 8.54 2.18
CA LEU A 553 -13.86 9.17 1.00
C LEU A 553 -13.62 10.68 1.12
N ALA A 554 -13.05 11.31 0.10
CA ALA A 554 -12.82 12.76 0.11
C ALA A 554 -13.28 13.36 -1.21
N THR A 555 -14.09 14.43 -1.14
CA THR A 555 -14.61 15.12 -2.32
C THR A 555 -14.80 16.60 -2.06
N VAL A 556 -14.85 17.39 -3.15
CA VAL A 556 -15.26 18.79 -3.12
C VAL A 556 -16.67 18.86 -3.71
N VAL A 557 -17.66 19.04 -2.84
CA VAL A 557 -19.05 19.18 -3.30
C VAL A 557 -19.26 20.62 -3.76
N GLN A 558 -19.26 20.84 -5.07
CA GLN A 558 -19.37 22.19 -5.64
C GLN A 558 -20.71 22.86 -5.29
N ARG A 559 -20.67 24.18 -5.03
CA ARG A 559 -21.89 25.00 -4.92
C ARG A 559 -22.39 25.29 -6.33
N MET A 560 -23.70 25.21 -6.55
CA MET A 560 -24.30 25.60 -7.83
C MET A 560 -24.08 27.10 -8.13
N ASP A 561 -24.19 27.96 -7.09
CA ASP A 561 -23.98 29.41 -7.20
C ASP A 561 -23.28 30.00 -5.96
N ALA A 562 -22.63 31.15 -6.10
CA ALA A 562 -21.90 31.83 -5.02
C ALA A 562 -22.77 32.30 -3.83
N ASN A 563 -24.11 32.30 -3.98
CA ASN A 563 -25.10 32.64 -2.94
C ASN A 563 -25.81 31.44 -2.31
N ALA A 564 -25.58 30.21 -2.78
CA ALA A 564 -26.25 29.01 -2.24
C ALA A 564 -25.83 28.71 -0.77
N PRO A 565 -26.69 28.13 0.09
CA PRO A 565 -26.31 27.81 1.46
C PRO A 565 -25.03 26.94 1.54
N ARG A 566 -24.21 27.18 2.57
CA ARG A 566 -22.92 26.48 2.79
C ARG A 566 -23.08 25.06 3.32
N GLU A 567 -24.27 24.73 3.81
CA GLU A 567 -24.66 23.40 4.28
C GLU A 567 -26.03 23.05 3.69
N ARG A 568 -26.25 21.77 3.42
CA ARG A 568 -27.52 21.27 2.91
C ARG A 568 -27.88 19.94 3.55
N GLU A 569 -29.15 19.75 3.88
CA GLU A 569 -29.63 18.50 4.45
C GLU A 569 -29.69 17.41 3.37
N VAL A 570 -29.12 16.25 3.68
CA VAL A 570 -29.06 15.09 2.79
C VAL A 570 -29.39 13.80 3.55
N LYS A 571 -29.87 12.82 2.80
CA LYS A 571 -29.90 11.42 3.19
C LYS A 571 -28.79 10.66 2.48
N LEU A 572 -28.34 9.57 3.11
CA LEU A 572 -27.34 8.69 2.52
C LEU A 572 -27.97 7.47 1.88
N THR A 573 -27.36 7.10 0.78
CA THR A 573 -27.69 5.91 0.03
C THR A 573 -26.39 5.20 -0.30
N THR A 574 -26.32 3.93 0.06
CA THR A 574 -25.11 3.13 -0.05
C THR A 574 -25.40 1.86 -0.82
N SER A 575 -24.42 1.38 -1.57
CA SER A 575 -24.52 0.08 -2.22
C SER A 575 -23.14 -0.51 -2.38
N LEU A 576 -23.06 -1.82 -2.52
CA LEU A 576 -21.87 -2.45 -3.06
C LEU A 576 -22.04 -2.48 -4.58
N THR A 577 -21.10 -1.91 -5.32
CA THR A 577 -21.11 -2.01 -6.79
C THR A 577 -21.05 -3.48 -7.22
N GLU A 578 -21.41 -3.78 -8.48
CA GLU A 578 -21.13 -5.10 -9.08
C GLU A 578 -19.62 -5.44 -9.10
N LEU A 579 -18.75 -4.49 -8.75
CA LEU A 579 -17.30 -4.64 -8.66
C LEU A 579 -16.81 -4.92 -7.23
N GLY A 580 -17.73 -5.04 -6.26
CA GLY A 580 -17.38 -5.29 -4.86
C GLY A 580 -16.84 -4.07 -4.12
N THR A 581 -16.88 -2.88 -4.72
CA THR A 581 -16.46 -1.61 -4.09
C THR A 581 -17.66 -0.91 -3.45
N LEU A 582 -17.47 -0.36 -2.25
CA LEU A 582 -18.49 0.45 -1.59
C LEU A 582 -18.74 1.75 -2.36
N GLU A 583 -20.00 2.00 -2.69
CA GLU A 583 -20.47 3.26 -3.25
C GLU A 583 -21.31 4.00 -2.21
N VAL A 584 -21.01 5.29 -2.00
CA VAL A 584 -21.78 6.16 -1.10
C VAL A 584 -22.27 7.38 -1.87
N ARG A 585 -23.58 7.65 -1.80
CA ARG A 585 -24.24 8.79 -2.43
C ARG A 585 -24.96 9.63 -1.41
N CYS A 586 -24.84 10.96 -1.54
CA CYS A 586 -25.64 11.93 -0.82
C CYS A 586 -26.81 12.40 -1.70
N ILE A 587 -28.03 12.43 -1.16
CA ILE A 587 -29.24 12.88 -1.86
C ILE A 587 -29.89 13.99 -1.01
N ALA A 588 -30.15 15.16 -1.60
CA ALA A 588 -30.78 16.26 -0.86
C ALA A 588 -32.20 15.90 -0.38
N THR A 589 -32.54 16.33 0.84
CA THR A 589 -33.88 16.06 1.43
C THR A 589 -35.01 16.81 0.75
N ASP A 590 -34.71 17.99 0.20
CA ASP A 590 -35.65 18.89 -0.46
C ASP A 590 -35.74 18.70 -1.98
N ASP A 591 -34.70 18.14 -2.62
CA ASP A 591 -34.63 17.91 -4.07
C ASP A 591 -33.89 16.59 -4.41
N PRO A 592 -34.62 15.48 -4.65
CA PRO A 592 -34.02 14.18 -4.95
C PRO A 592 -33.22 14.10 -6.26
N SER A 593 -33.33 15.11 -7.13
CA SER A 593 -32.54 15.20 -8.37
C SER A 593 -31.09 15.63 -8.11
N GLN A 594 -30.82 16.24 -6.95
CA GLN A 594 -29.48 16.64 -6.55
C GLN A 594 -28.79 15.51 -5.79
N ARG A 595 -27.79 14.92 -6.46
CA ARG A 595 -27.07 13.73 -6.01
C ARG A 595 -25.58 13.94 -6.14
N TRP A 596 -24.82 13.51 -5.14
CA TRP A 596 -23.37 13.60 -5.12
C TRP A 596 -22.77 12.22 -4.81
N LEU A 597 -21.89 11.74 -5.69
CA LEU A 597 -21.11 10.52 -5.50
C LEU A 597 -19.86 10.84 -4.66
N LEU A 598 -19.56 10.00 -3.67
CA LEU A 598 -18.37 10.10 -2.84
C LEU A 598 -17.35 9.03 -3.31
N GLU A 599 -16.16 9.46 -3.75
CA GLU A 599 -15.12 8.58 -4.30
C GLU A 599 -13.91 8.44 -3.37
N PHE A 600 -13.19 7.32 -3.47
CA PHE A 600 -11.92 7.07 -2.76
C PHE A 600 -10.78 7.85 -3.41
N GLN A 601 -9.92 8.50 -2.62
CA GLN A 601 -8.69 9.12 -3.15
C GLN A 601 -7.56 8.08 -3.31
N LEU A 602 -6.95 8.05 -4.50
CA LEU A 602 -5.83 7.16 -4.85
C LEU A 602 -4.48 7.89 -4.80
N ARG A 603 -4.04 8.28 -3.58
CA ARG A 603 -2.67 8.70 -3.13
C ARG A 603 -2.81 9.68 -1.94
N ARG A 604 -1.88 9.88 -0.99
CA ARG A 604 -0.52 9.42 -0.68
C ARG A 604 -0.43 9.28 0.86
N ASP A 605 0.11 8.16 1.32
CA ASP A 605 0.47 7.78 2.70
C ASP A 605 -0.55 7.94 3.84
N ASP A 606 -1.24 6.81 4.08
CA ASP A 606 -1.81 6.42 5.36
C ASP A 606 -0.72 6.07 6.38
N ARG A 607 -0.60 6.88 7.43
CA ARG A 607 -0.16 6.41 8.75
C ARG A 607 -1.10 6.95 9.80
N GLY A 608 -1.72 6.01 10.51
CA GLY A 608 -2.96 6.23 11.24
C GLY A 608 -2.90 7.30 12.32
N ASN A 609 -4.08 7.83 12.63
CA ASN A 609 -4.35 8.35 13.95
C ASN A 609 -5.84 8.25 14.29
N ASN A 610 -6.08 8.05 15.59
CA ASN A 610 -7.38 8.03 16.25
C ASN A 610 -8.18 9.29 15.90
N ALA A 611 -9.48 9.11 15.68
CA ALA A 611 -10.44 10.21 15.65
C ALA A 611 -10.78 10.60 17.10
N GLU A 612 -10.22 11.69 17.59
CA GLU A 612 -11.02 12.60 18.40
C GLU A 612 -11.76 13.51 17.42
N ALA A 613 -13.08 13.59 17.52
CA ALA A 613 -13.84 14.59 16.80
C ALA A 613 -13.53 15.94 17.44
N THR A 614 -12.61 16.69 16.86
CA THR A 614 -12.24 18.01 17.39
C THR A 614 -13.42 18.96 17.21
N GLN A 615 -14.08 19.30 18.32
CA GLN A 615 -15.07 20.37 18.37
C GLN A 615 -14.44 21.64 17.78
N ARG A 616 -15.12 22.25 16.78
CA ARG A 616 -14.75 23.55 16.21
C ARG A 616 -14.35 24.48 17.36
N HIS A 617 -13.09 24.94 17.35
CA HIS A 617 -12.55 25.69 18.47
C HIS A 617 -13.49 26.85 18.85
N PRO A 618 -13.91 27.00 20.11
CA PRO A 618 -14.98 27.92 20.51
C PRO A 618 -14.68 29.38 20.14
N SER A 619 -13.40 29.76 20.17
CA SER A 619 -12.91 31.10 19.80
C SER A 619 -12.51 31.25 18.32
N LEU A 620 -12.86 30.31 17.43
CA LEU A 620 -12.44 30.36 16.01
C LEU A 620 -12.99 31.59 15.30
N ASP A 621 -14.28 31.92 15.50
CA ASP A 621 -14.88 33.08 14.84
C ASP A 621 -14.24 34.40 15.32
N GLU A 622 -13.83 34.48 16.59
CA GLU A 622 -13.05 35.61 17.10
C GLU A 622 -11.67 35.70 16.44
N ALA A 623 -11.00 34.56 16.26
CA ALA A 623 -9.71 34.48 15.57
C ALA A 623 -9.81 34.90 14.09
N ILE A 624 -10.85 34.46 13.39
CA ILE A 624 -11.13 34.91 12.01
C ILE A 624 -11.39 36.42 11.99
N GLY A 625 -12.13 36.96 12.95
CA GLY A 625 -12.34 38.41 13.09
C GLY A 625 -11.03 39.21 13.26
N LEU A 626 -10.05 38.66 13.98
CA LEU A 626 -8.71 39.26 14.12
C LEU A 626 -7.93 39.23 12.79
N ILE A 627 -8.01 38.11 12.05
CA ILE A 627 -7.41 37.99 10.71
C ILE A 627 -8.05 38.98 9.73
N ASP A 628 -9.38 39.13 9.78
CA ASP A 628 -10.15 40.10 8.99
C ASP A 628 -9.73 41.54 9.26
N ARG A 629 -9.44 41.88 10.51
CA ARG A 629 -8.98 43.21 10.88
C ARG A 629 -7.66 43.57 10.20
N VAL A 630 -6.72 42.61 10.13
CA VAL A 630 -5.39 42.83 9.56
C VAL A 630 -5.37 42.71 8.03
N PHE A 631 -6.02 41.69 7.47
CA PHE A 631 -5.94 41.36 6.04
C PHE A 631 -7.20 41.69 5.23
N GLY A 632 -8.31 42.08 5.86
CA GLY A 632 -9.59 42.34 5.19
C GLY A 632 -9.68 43.70 4.47
N PRO A 633 -10.87 44.05 3.91
CA PRO A 633 -11.06 45.26 3.10
C PRO A 633 -11.08 46.58 3.90
N ARG A 634 -11.43 46.57 5.20
CA ARG A 634 -11.50 47.78 6.08
C ARG A 634 -10.19 48.15 6.79
N SER A 635 -9.06 47.71 6.26
CA SER A 635 -7.73 47.71 6.91
C SER A 635 -6.89 48.97 6.64
N ALA A 636 -7.47 50.02 6.10
CA ALA A 636 -6.76 51.28 5.83
C ALA A 636 -6.29 52.02 7.10
N SER A 637 -6.63 51.54 8.30
CA SER A 637 -6.26 52.13 9.60
C SER A 637 -5.42 51.22 10.51
N VAL A 638 -4.85 50.12 10.00
CA VAL A 638 -4.06 49.17 10.81
C VAL A 638 -2.60 49.59 10.88
N ASP A 639 -2.07 49.81 12.09
CA ASP A 639 -0.67 50.19 12.29
C ASP A 639 0.29 48.97 12.34
N ALA A 640 1.59 49.20 12.21
CA ALA A 640 2.59 48.12 12.22
C ALA A 640 2.67 47.36 13.56
N LYS A 641 2.25 47.98 14.68
CA LYS A 641 2.23 47.31 15.99
C LYS A 641 1.06 46.32 16.07
N GLU A 642 -0.07 46.68 15.47
CA GLU A 642 -1.26 45.85 15.41
C GLU A 642 -1.04 44.60 14.55
N VAL A 643 -0.39 44.73 13.40
CA VAL A 643 0.05 43.60 12.57
C VAL A 643 0.92 42.63 13.40
N LYS A 644 1.95 43.15 14.10
CA LYS A 644 2.86 42.32 14.91
C LYS A 644 2.18 41.64 16.10
N ARG A 645 1.08 42.20 16.60
CA ARG A 645 0.33 41.66 17.74
C ARG A 645 -0.64 40.55 17.35
N LEU A 646 -1.03 40.44 16.08
CA LEU A 646 -2.02 39.44 15.64
C LEU A 646 -1.66 38.03 16.11
N ARG A 647 -0.39 37.61 15.95
CA ARG A 647 0.06 36.27 16.37
C ARG A 647 -0.15 36.03 17.87
N ALA A 648 0.22 36.99 18.71
CA ALA A 648 0.03 36.89 20.16
C ALA A 648 -1.47 36.92 20.53
N GLN A 649 -2.27 37.69 19.80
CA GLN A 649 -3.73 37.73 20.01
C GLN A 649 -4.40 36.41 19.61
N LEU A 650 -3.95 35.76 18.53
CA LEU A 650 -4.42 34.43 18.16
C LEU A 650 -4.05 33.40 19.24
N GLU A 651 -2.82 33.39 19.74
CA GLU A 651 -2.40 32.51 20.85
C GLU A 651 -3.20 32.78 22.14
N GLN A 652 -3.52 34.04 22.44
CA GLN A 652 -4.34 34.38 23.60
C GLN A 652 -5.78 33.86 23.48
N ARG A 653 -6.34 33.80 22.26
CA ARG A 653 -7.72 33.36 22.02
C ARG A 653 -7.87 31.87 21.80
N LEU A 654 -6.88 31.25 21.15
CA LEU A 654 -6.88 29.85 20.72
C LEU A 654 -6.03 28.93 21.61
N GLY A 655 -5.34 29.50 22.61
CA GLY A 655 -4.36 28.78 23.41
C GLY A 655 -2.97 28.69 22.74
N PRO A 656 -2.01 28.02 23.39
CA PRO A 656 -0.66 27.83 22.88
C PRO A 656 -0.65 27.27 21.46
N ARG A 657 0.25 27.74 20.60
CA ARG A 657 0.28 27.32 19.20
C ARG A 657 0.54 25.81 19.03
N GLU A 658 1.25 25.23 20.00
CA GLU A 658 1.53 23.80 20.09
C GLU A 658 0.28 22.95 20.36
N SER A 659 -0.80 23.54 20.88
CA SER A 659 -2.09 22.87 21.10
C SER A 659 -3.10 23.12 19.98
N TRP A 660 -2.72 23.81 18.90
CA TRP A 660 -3.61 23.97 17.75
C TRP A 660 -3.64 22.68 16.94
N ASP A 661 -4.77 21.99 16.97
CA ASP A 661 -5.05 20.82 16.15
C ASP A 661 -5.08 21.17 14.65
N SER A 662 -5.06 20.16 13.77
CA SER A 662 -5.02 20.43 12.33
C SER A 662 -6.33 20.96 11.76
N ALA A 663 -7.47 20.68 12.39
CA ALA A 663 -8.75 21.22 11.96
C ALA A 663 -8.79 22.74 12.12
N LEU A 664 -8.38 23.23 13.29
CA LEU A 664 -8.18 24.65 13.56
C LEU A 664 -7.16 25.25 12.59
N LEU A 665 -6.01 24.59 12.39
CA LEU A 665 -4.99 25.08 11.47
C LEU A 665 -5.54 25.27 10.05
N ARG A 666 -6.35 24.34 9.53
CA ARG A 666 -6.91 24.42 8.17
C ARG A 666 -8.03 25.45 8.03
N GLU A 667 -8.87 25.64 9.05
CA GLU A 667 -9.85 26.73 9.07
C GLU A 667 -9.15 28.10 9.10
N LEU A 668 -8.08 28.24 9.89
CA LEU A 668 -7.22 29.44 9.88
C LEU A 668 -6.56 29.66 8.52
N PHE A 669 -6.10 28.59 7.83
CA PHE A 669 -5.58 28.69 6.47
C PHE A 669 -6.64 29.24 5.51
N GLY A 670 -7.86 28.70 5.53
CA GLY A 670 -8.96 29.18 4.70
C GLY A 670 -9.22 30.67 4.88
N ALA A 671 -9.25 31.13 6.14
CA ALA A 671 -9.40 32.55 6.45
C ALA A 671 -8.23 33.40 5.91
N LEU A 672 -6.98 32.94 6.05
CA LEU A 672 -5.80 33.63 5.51
C LEU A 672 -5.79 33.65 3.97
N TRP A 673 -6.21 32.56 3.35
CA TRP A 673 -6.22 32.38 1.89
C TRP A 673 -7.22 33.31 1.20
N GLU A 674 -8.45 33.40 1.71
CA GLU A 674 -9.48 34.34 1.23
C GLU A 674 -8.99 35.80 1.21
N ARG A 675 -7.97 36.12 2.02
CA ARG A 675 -7.42 37.47 2.22
C ARG A 675 -5.97 37.59 1.71
N SER A 676 -5.51 36.61 0.93
CA SER A 676 -4.13 36.52 0.42
C SER A 676 -3.71 37.74 -0.42
N GLY A 677 -4.63 38.32 -1.20
CA GLY A 677 -4.37 39.50 -2.04
C GLY A 677 -3.90 40.75 -1.28
N ARG A 678 -4.00 40.77 0.05
CA ARG A 678 -3.55 41.89 0.90
C ARG A 678 -2.27 41.60 1.68
N ARG A 679 -1.65 40.43 1.51
CA ARG A 679 -0.41 40.05 2.20
C ARG A 679 0.76 40.99 1.91
N ARG A 680 0.80 41.61 0.72
CA ARG A 680 1.93 42.42 0.22
C ARG A 680 1.90 43.90 0.61
N ARG A 681 1.06 44.30 1.57
CA ARG A 681 0.89 45.72 1.94
C ARG A 681 2.13 46.35 2.58
N SER A 682 2.83 45.57 3.41
CA SER A 682 4.10 45.97 4.01
C SER A 682 4.92 44.71 4.33
N ALA A 683 6.21 44.88 4.59
CA ALA A 683 7.08 43.77 4.98
C ALA A 683 6.54 43.03 6.21
N ASP A 684 5.95 43.74 7.18
CA ASP A 684 5.34 43.14 8.36
C ASP A 684 4.07 42.31 8.03
N HIS A 685 3.26 42.74 7.06
CA HIS A 685 2.11 41.93 6.59
C HIS A 685 2.58 40.68 5.86
N GLU A 686 3.59 40.82 4.99
CA GLU A 686 4.08 39.70 4.17
C GLU A 686 4.75 38.65 5.06
N ARG A 687 5.63 39.05 6.00
CA ARG A 687 6.22 38.16 7.01
C ARG A 687 5.16 37.40 7.81
N LEU A 688 4.19 38.13 8.36
CA LEU A 688 3.17 37.55 9.22
C LEU A 688 2.26 36.59 8.46
N TRP A 689 1.84 36.95 7.25
CA TRP A 689 0.99 36.10 6.42
C TRP A 689 1.72 34.81 6.03
N LEU A 690 2.98 34.91 5.57
CA LEU A 690 3.80 33.74 5.23
C LEU A 690 3.99 32.82 6.45
N ASN A 691 4.27 33.41 7.62
CA ASN A 691 4.42 32.66 8.86
C ASN A 691 3.14 31.89 9.23
N LEU A 692 2.00 32.58 9.28
CA LEU A 692 0.72 32.00 9.68
C LEU A 692 0.22 31.00 8.65
N ALA A 693 0.24 31.33 7.35
CA ALA A 693 -0.20 30.44 6.28
C ALA A 693 0.64 29.15 6.27
N GLY A 694 1.97 29.27 6.31
CA GLY A 694 2.85 28.11 6.40
C GLY A 694 2.63 27.29 7.67
N TYR A 695 2.40 27.94 8.82
CA TYR A 695 2.07 27.23 10.07
C TYR A 695 0.75 26.46 9.93
N SER A 696 -0.26 27.08 9.33
CA SER A 696 -1.60 26.54 9.14
C SER A 696 -1.71 25.41 8.13
N VAL A 697 -0.74 25.27 7.20
CA VAL A 697 -0.75 24.19 6.19
C VAL A 697 0.16 23.03 6.57
N ARG A 698 1.01 23.16 7.60
CA ARG A 698 1.99 22.11 7.94
C ARG A 698 1.32 20.75 8.24
N PRO A 699 1.92 19.62 7.83
CA PRO A 699 3.16 19.48 7.05
C PRO A 699 2.94 19.57 5.51
N GLY A 700 1.76 20.00 5.07
CA GLY A 700 1.33 20.06 3.67
C GLY A 700 0.57 18.82 3.21
N PHE A 701 0.45 17.80 4.06
CA PHE A 701 -0.19 16.53 3.77
C PHE A 701 -0.68 15.89 5.08
N GLY A 702 -1.42 14.80 4.99
CA GLY A 702 -1.88 14.04 6.14
C GLY A 702 -3.14 14.61 6.81
N TYR A 703 -3.55 15.84 6.46
CA TYR A 703 -4.90 16.33 6.67
C TYR A 703 -5.64 16.37 5.34
N PRO A 704 -6.94 16.09 5.30
CA PRO A 704 -7.55 15.88 4.00
C PRO A 704 -7.75 17.16 3.20
N LEU A 705 -7.60 17.02 1.89
CA LEU A 705 -7.56 18.11 0.92
C LEU A 705 -6.43 19.12 1.19
N ASP A 706 -5.39 18.68 1.91
CA ASP A 706 -4.13 19.41 1.97
C ASP A 706 -3.47 19.53 0.61
N GLU A 707 -3.54 18.50 -0.25
CA GLU A 707 -3.02 18.57 -1.63
C GLU A 707 -3.62 19.78 -2.37
N TRP A 708 -4.95 19.92 -2.33
CA TRP A 708 -5.62 21.09 -2.92
C TRP A 708 -5.23 22.42 -2.25
N ARG A 709 -5.10 22.47 -0.92
CA ARG A 709 -4.65 23.70 -0.21
C ARG A 709 -3.21 24.06 -0.59
N VAL A 710 -2.36 23.06 -0.78
CA VAL A 710 -0.98 23.24 -1.21
C VAL A 710 -0.93 23.63 -2.67
N GLU A 711 -1.77 23.08 -3.56
CA GLU A 711 -1.94 23.53 -4.94
C GLU A 711 -2.41 24.99 -5.01
N GLN A 712 -3.37 25.37 -4.17
CA GLN A 712 -3.77 26.77 -4.03
C GLN A 712 -2.59 27.63 -3.61
N LEU A 713 -1.91 27.25 -2.52
CA LEU A 713 -0.74 27.97 -2.04
C LEU A 713 0.35 28.07 -3.11
N TRP A 714 0.53 27.00 -3.90
CA TRP A 714 1.49 26.88 -4.99
C TRP A 714 1.28 27.92 -6.09
N THR A 715 0.04 28.36 -6.34
CA THR A 715 -0.22 29.46 -7.27
C THR A 715 0.50 30.76 -6.90
N LEU A 716 0.93 30.93 -5.64
CA LEU A 716 1.70 32.09 -5.19
C LEU A 716 3.21 31.95 -5.41
N PHE A 717 3.72 30.78 -5.83
CA PHE A 717 5.15 30.53 -5.95
C PHE A 717 5.79 31.42 -7.00
N ASP A 718 5.23 31.45 -8.22
CA ASP A 718 5.71 32.27 -9.34
C ASP A 718 5.58 33.77 -9.06
N ASP A 719 4.56 34.13 -8.29
CA ASP A 719 4.32 35.48 -7.81
C ASP A 719 5.47 35.99 -6.91
N GLY A 720 6.08 35.11 -6.13
CA GLY A 720 7.19 35.41 -5.21
C GLY A 720 6.83 36.36 -4.04
N ILE A 721 7.87 36.96 -3.46
CA ILE A 721 7.75 37.98 -2.40
C ILE A 721 7.96 39.39 -2.95
N GLN A 722 7.25 40.37 -2.39
CA GLN A 722 7.39 41.77 -2.81
C GLN A 722 8.56 42.47 -2.11
N HIS A 723 8.77 42.18 -0.83
CA HIS A 723 9.77 42.86 0.00
C HIS A 723 11.14 42.15 -0.01
N VAL A 724 11.72 41.94 -1.20
CA VAL A 724 12.95 41.15 -1.44
C VAL A 724 14.23 41.65 -0.75
N ASN A 725 14.28 42.89 -0.27
CA ASN A 725 15.44 43.43 0.45
C ASN A 725 15.36 43.20 1.98
N ASP A 726 14.34 42.47 2.43
CA ASP A 726 14.09 42.19 3.83
C ASP A 726 14.42 40.72 4.17
N SER A 727 15.44 40.51 5.01
CA SER A 727 15.90 39.14 5.32
C SER A 727 14.87 38.30 6.06
N GLN A 728 13.97 38.91 6.82
CA GLN A 728 12.93 38.18 7.55
C GLN A 728 11.80 37.75 6.62
N VAL A 729 11.52 38.52 5.56
CA VAL A 729 10.56 38.09 4.53
C VAL A 729 11.07 36.84 3.80
N TRP A 730 12.36 36.80 3.44
CA TRP A 730 12.98 35.60 2.87
C TRP A 730 12.94 34.39 3.82
N SER A 731 13.28 34.60 5.10
CA SER A 731 13.23 33.53 6.11
C SER A 731 11.82 32.93 6.24
N GLU A 732 10.78 33.77 6.26
CA GLU A 732 9.39 33.31 6.33
C GLU A 732 8.89 32.69 5.01
N TRP A 733 9.39 33.15 3.86
CA TRP A 733 9.13 32.53 2.56
C TRP A 733 9.63 31.08 2.50
N TRP A 734 10.90 30.85 2.87
CA TRP A 734 11.46 29.50 2.92
C TRP A 734 10.82 28.66 4.02
N THR A 735 10.47 29.25 5.15
CA THR A 735 9.76 28.56 6.22
C THR A 735 8.36 28.11 5.79
N LEU A 736 7.65 28.91 5.00
CA LEU A 736 6.35 28.53 4.43
C LEU A 736 6.49 27.30 3.54
N TRP A 737 7.39 27.34 2.55
CA TRP A 737 7.59 26.21 1.64
C TRP A 737 8.13 24.98 2.35
N ARG A 738 8.99 25.15 3.37
CA ARG A 738 9.46 24.04 4.20
C ARG A 738 8.31 23.35 4.92
N ARG A 739 7.35 24.13 5.42
CA ARG A 739 6.18 23.60 6.13
C ARG A 739 5.16 22.96 5.20
N ALA A 740 5.06 23.41 3.95
CA ALA A 740 4.16 22.85 2.94
C ALA A 740 4.79 21.74 2.09
N ALA A 741 6.10 21.51 2.22
CA ALA A 741 6.88 20.72 1.29
C ALA A 741 6.33 19.30 1.06
N GLY A 742 5.81 18.65 2.11
CA GLY A 742 5.30 17.29 1.95
C GLY A 742 4.00 17.18 1.15
N GLY A 743 3.30 18.29 0.92
CA GLY A 743 2.16 18.35 0.00
C GLY A 743 2.50 18.78 -1.42
N LEU A 744 3.73 19.24 -1.65
CA LEU A 744 4.14 19.66 -2.99
C LEU A 744 4.32 18.41 -3.87
N SER A 745 3.83 18.49 -5.10
CA SER A 745 4.15 17.48 -6.11
C SER A 745 5.65 17.42 -6.37
N GLU A 746 6.12 16.32 -6.95
CA GLU A 746 7.52 16.16 -7.36
C GLU A 746 7.97 17.31 -8.28
N ALA A 747 7.16 17.66 -9.29
CA ALA A 747 7.42 18.77 -10.18
C ALA A 747 7.51 20.12 -9.43
N ALA A 748 6.65 20.35 -8.44
CA ALA A 748 6.69 21.56 -7.63
C ALA A 748 7.96 21.60 -6.75
N GLN A 749 8.33 20.51 -6.08
CA GLN A 749 9.58 20.45 -5.31
C GLN A 749 10.83 20.68 -6.19
N GLN A 750 10.83 20.15 -7.41
CA GLN A 750 11.88 20.37 -8.39
C GLN A 750 11.97 21.85 -8.79
N GLN A 751 10.84 22.52 -9.04
CA GLN A 751 10.80 23.95 -9.34
C GLN A 751 11.29 24.80 -8.15
N VAL A 752 10.96 24.42 -6.91
CA VAL A 752 11.53 25.06 -5.71
C VAL A 752 13.06 24.97 -5.71
N LEU A 753 13.59 23.77 -5.97
CA LEU A 753 15.02 23.51 -6.00
C LEU A 753 15.73 24.34 -7.08
N GLU A 754 15.17 24.42 -8.29
CA GLU A 754 15.73 25.22 -9.39
C GLU A 754 15.75 26.71 -9.05
N ALA A 755 14.70 27.23 -8.42
CA ALA A 755 14.66 28.62 -7.95
C ALA A 755 15.75 28.90 -6.90
N MET A 756 15.97 27.97 -5.97
CA MET A 756 17.02 28.10 -4.95
C MET A 756 18.43 28.04 -5.56
N ASP A 757 18.69 27.11 -6.48
CA ASP A 757 19.96 27.01 -7.21
C ASP A 757 20.23 28.30 -8.00
N TRP A 758 19.21 28.87 -8.66
CA TRP A 758 19.34 30.13 -9.39
C TRP A 758 19.71 31.29 -8.45
N LEU A 759 19.07 31.39 -7.28
CA LEU A 759 19.36 32.43 -6.29
C LEU A 759 20.79 32.31 -5.74
N GLU A 760 21.26 31.09 -5.44
CA GLU A 760 22.62 30.84 -4.99
C GLU A 760 23.67 31.16 -6.07
N ALA A 761 23.42 30.75 -7.32
CA ALA A 761 24.29 31.06 -8.45
C ALA A 761 24.38 32.57 -8.71
N ALA A 762 23.23 33.27 -8.64
CA ALA A 762 23.16 34.72 -8.79
C ALA A 762 23.91 35.44 -7.66
N ALA A 763 23.80 34.96 -6.41
CA ALA A 763 24.52 35.50 -5.27
C ALA A 763 26.06 35.36 -5.38
N GLY A 764 26.54 34.28 -6.03
CA GLY A 764 27.97 34.01 -6.24
C GLY A 764 28.59 34.73 -7.44
N ALA A 765 27.78 35.24 -8.38
CA ALA A 765 28.27 35.83 -9.61
C ALA A 765 28.82 37.26 -9.41
N LYS A 766 30.04 37.53 -9.89
CA LYS A 766 30.65 38.88 -9.90
C LYS A 766 30.07 39.76 -11.03
N ARG A 767 28.75 40.04 -11.10
CA ARG A 767 28.19 41.03 -12.06
C ARG A 767 26.74 41.50 -11.78
N HIS A 768 26.57 42.83 -11.98
CA HIS A 768 25.37 43.68 -12.21
C HIS A 768 24.20 43.65 -11.18
N LYS A 769 23.56 44.82 -11.00
CA LYS A 769 22.51 45.11 -10.01
C LYS A 769 21.44 43.99 -9.96
N LEU A 770 21.57 43.08 -8.99
CA LEU A 770 20.52 42.13 -8.67
C LEU A 770 19.30 42.89 -8.12
N PRO A 771 18.07 42.41 -8.40
CA PRO A 771 16.86 43.04 -7.88
C PRO A 771 16.68 42.83 -6.36
N PHE A 772 17.54 42.03 -5.73
CA PHE A 772 17.56 41.71 -4.31
C PHE A 772 18.98 41.77 -3.74
N ASP A 773 19.12 41.89 -2.41
CA ASP A 773 20.39 41.80 -1.69
C ASP A 773 20.73 40.33 -1.38
N PRO A 774 21.82 39.76 -1.96
CA PRO A 774 22.22 38.37 -1.74
C PRO A 774 22.47 38.01 -0.26
N SER A 775 22.87 38.97 0.57
CA SER A 775 23.10 38.75 2.00
C SER A 775 21.81 38.49 2.78
N LYS A 776 20.65 38.79 2.18
CA LYS A 776 19.32 38.70 2.81
C LYS A 776 18.56 37.43 2.48
N LEU A 777 19.09 36.54 1.63
CA LEU A 777 18.40 35.35 1.15
C LEU A 777 18.03 34.31 2.24
N GLY A 778 18.56 34.44 3.46
CA GLY A 778 18.18 33.52 4.54
C GLY A 778 18.73 32.11 4.35
N GLN A 779 20.05 32.01 4.09
CA GLN A 779 20.76 30.76 3.80
C GLN A 779 20.43 29.60 4.76
N GLY A 780 20.28 29.87 6.06
CA GLY A 780 19.93 28.83 7.04
C GLY A 780 18.54 28.21 6.82
N ASP A 781 17.54 29.00 6.41
CA ASP A 781 16.20 28.49 6.13
C ASP A 781 16.13 27.79 4.77
N MET A 782 16.92 28.24 3.79
CA MET A 782 17.12 27.52 2.53
C MET A 782 17.67 26.10 2.79
N VAL A 783 18.70 25.97 3.63
CA VAL A 783 19.25 24.65 4.02
C VAL A 783 18.19 23.76 4.67
N ARG A 784 17.32 24.33 5.51
CA ARG A 784 16.21 23.57 6.12
C ARG A 784 15.13 23.19 5.12
N LEU A 785 14.90 24.01 4.09
CA LEU A 785 13.99 23.70 2.99
C LEU A 785 14.54 22.55 2.15
N TYR A 786 15.82 22.59 1.74
CA TYR A 786 16.46 21.46 1.04
C TYR A 786 16.26 20.12 1.77
N ALA A 787 16.47 20.12 3.08
CA ALA A 787 16.28 18.95 3.93
C ALA A 787 14.84 18.43 4.02
N SER A 788 13.89 19.28 3.63
CA SER A 788 12.46 19.01 3.66
C SER A 788 11.91 18.77 2.26
N LEU A 789 12.73 18.64 1.21
CA LEU A 789 12.30 18.23 -0.14
C LEU A 789 12.59 16.74 -0.34
N GLU A 790 11.62 15.87 -0.01
CA GLU A 790 11.81 14.41 -0.06
C GLU A 790 11.34 13.76 -1.37
N HIS A 791 10.60 14.47 -2.22
CA HIS A 791 10.12 13.95 -3.51
C HIS A 791 11.07 14.23 -4.68
N ILE A 792 12.13 15.00 -4.49
CA ILE A 792 13.14 15.23 -5.55
C ILE A 792 13.95 13.96 -5.86
N ASP A 793 14.53 13.93 -7.06
CA ASP A 793 15.41 12.86 -7.52
C ASP A 793 16.58 12.59 -6.58
N VAL A 794 16.98 11.32 -6.53
CA VAL A 794 18.08 10.84 -5.70
C VAL A 794 19.39 11.54 -6.05
N ASP A 795 19.70 11.73 -7.34
CA ASP A 795 20.90 12.44 -7.78
C ASP A 795 20.93 13.89 -7.27
N ARG A 796 19.77 14.54 -7.25
CA ARG A 796 19.63 15.90 -6.72
C ARG A 796 19.85 15.93 -5.22
N LYS A 797 19.33 14.94 -4.47
CA LYS A 797 19.64 14.77 -3.03
C LYS A 797 21.13 14.61 -2.79
N ILE A 798 21.80 13.79 -3.60
CA ILE A 798 23.24 13.56 -3.50
C ILE A 798 24.01 14.86 -3.71
N GLN A 799 23.73 15.57 -4.80
CA GLN A 799 24.38 16.84 -5.13
C GLN A 799 24.19 17.91 -4.04
N ILE A 800 23.02 17.98 -3.41
CA ILE A 800 22.75 18.93 -2.33
C ILE A 800 23.56 18.54 -1.09
N ALA A 801 23.50 17.29 -0.67
CA ALA A 801 24.20 16.82 0.53
C ALA A 801 25.73 16.94 0.38
N GLU A 802 26.30 16.60 -0.77
CA GLU A 802 27.74 16.74 -1.02
C GLU A 802 28.19 18.22 -1.00
N ARG A 803 27.37 19.14 -1.54
CA ARG A 803 27.60 20.59 -1.42
C ARG A 803 27.58 21.05 0.05
N LEU A 804 26.63 20.55 0.85
CA LEU A 804 26.55 20.86 2.29
C LEU A 804 27.72 20.29 3.09
N LEU A 805 28.14 19.06 2.79
CA LEU A 805 29.32 18.42 3.40
C LEU A 805 30.59 19.23 3.15
N ALA A 806 30.79 19.71 1.91
CA ALA A 806 31.93 20.57 1.57
C ALA A 806 31.91 21.91 2.34
N ARG A 807 30.73 22.51 2.51
CA ARG A 807 30.57 23.72 3.33
C ARG A 807 30.86 23.46 4.81
N LEU A 808 30.39 22.34 5.35
CA LEU A 808 30.57 21.93 6.76
C LEU A 808 32.03 21.67 7.15
N GLN A 809 32.95 21.50 6.19
CA GLN A 809 34.39 21.48 6.44
C GLN A 809 34.97 22.86 6.76
N GLN A 810 34.27 23.95 6.41
CA GLN A 810 34.68 25.31 6.71
C GLN A 810 34.24 25.70 8.13
N SER A 811 35.16 26.29 8.91
CA SER A 811 34.88 26.68 10.30
C SER A 811 33.81 27.77 10.45
N SER A 812 33.46 28.47 9.38
CA SER A 812 32.43 29.50 9.32
C SER A 812 31.01 28.96 9.11
N GLU A 813 30.86 27.70 8.70
CA GLU A 813 29.54 27.11 8.41
C GLU A 813 28.80 26.75 9.71
N ASN A 814 27.47 26.85 9.68
CA ASN A 814 26.65 26.55 10.84
C ASN A 814 26.60 25.03 11.10
N PRO A 815 26.98 24.52 12.28
CA PRO A 815 26.90 23.10 12.60
C PRO A 815 25.49 22.51 12.50
N GLN A 816 24.43 23.32 12.53
CA GLN A 816 23.05 22.87 12.31
C GLN A 816 22.79 22.33 10.90
N SER A 817 23.64 22.64 9.91
CA SER A 817 23.55 22.08 8.56
C SER A 817 23.75 20.55 8.54
N TRP A 818 24.36 19.95 9.57
CA TRP A 818 24.41 18.49 9.74
C TRP A 818 23.02 17.85 9.84
N TRP A 819 22.04 18.54 10.45
CA TRP A 819 20.66 18.07 10.50
C TRP A 819 20.08 17.91 9.08
N ALA A 820 20.40 18.83 8.17
CA ALA A 820 19.96 18.73 6.78
C ALA A 820 20.58 17.53 6.07
N VAL A 821 21.87 17.28 6.25
CA VAL A 821 22.55 16.08 5.70
C VAL A 821 21.93 14.81 6.25
N GLY A 822 21.64 14.76 7.56
CA GLY A 822 20.96 13.64 8.22
C GLY A 822 19.57 13.35 7.64
N ARG A 823 18.78 14.41 7.39
CA ARG A 823 17.44 14.33 6.80
C ARG A 823 17.47 13.87 5.35
N ILE A 824 18.35 14.46 4.53
CA ILE A 824 18.50 14.08 3.12
C ILE A 824 18.96 12.62 2.99
N GLY A 825 19.87 12.19 3.87
CA GLY A 825 20.37 10.82 3.89
C GLY A 825 19.55 9.84 4.73
N ALA A 826 18.38 10.24 5.26
CA ALA A 826 17.58 9.41 6.16
C ALA A 826 17.11 8.11 5.47
N ARG A 827 17.34 6.96 6.11
CA ARG A 827 16.94 5.65 5.55
C ARG A 827 15.43 5.42 5.54
N ARG A 828 14.74 6.12 6.44
CA ARG A 828 13.28 6.20 6.48
C ARG A 828 12.90 7.66 6.26
N PRO A 829 12.50 8.02 5.02
CA PRO A 829 11.92 9.33 4.77
C PRO A 829 10.69 9.51 5.63
N PHE A 830 10.31 10.77 5.77
CA PHE A 830 9.20 11.16 6.62
C PHE A 830 7.87 11.17 5.88
N TYR A 831 7.88 11.58 4.62
CA TYR A 831 6.75 11.51 3.69
C TYR A 831 7.18 11.15 2.26
N GLY A 832 8.48 11.19 1.97
CA GLY A 832 9.03 10.67 0.72
C GLY A 832 8.81 9.16 0.63
N SER A 833 8.67 8.66 -0.59
CA SER A 833 8.58 7.22 -0.81
C SER A 833 9.90 6.53 -0.47
N ALA A 834 9.83 5.31 0.08
CA ALA A 834 10.99 4.54 0.49
C ALA A 834 12.04 4.30 -0.62
N HIS A 835 11.62 4.31 -1.89
CA HIS A 835 12.52 4.14 -3.03
C HIS A 835 13.39 5.38 -3.34
N GLY A 836 13.00 6.57 -2.86
CA GLY A 836 13.72 7.82 -3.08
C GLY A 836 14.87 8.05 -2.09
N VAL A 837 15.32 7.01 -1.38
CA VAL A 837 16.42 7.08 -0.40
C VAL A 837 17.76 7.01 -1.11
N VAL A 838 18.73 7.80 -0.68
CA VAL A 838 20.10 7.83 -1.23
C VAL A 838 20.77 6.44 -1.12
N PRO A 839 21.48 5.92 -2.13
CA PRO A 839 22.11 4.60 -2.10
C PRO A 839 23.04 4.35 -0.90
N PRO A 840 23.14 3.11 -0.39
CA PRO A 840 23.96 2.78 0.79
C PRO A 840 25.45 3.10 0.66
N ASP A 841 26.03 2.97 -0.53
CA ASP A 841 27.44 3.28 -0.81
C ASP A 841 27.70 4.78 -0.69
N VAL A 842 26.82 5.61 -1.24
CA VAL A 842 26.89 7.07 -1.11
C VAL A 842 26.70 7.51 0.33
N ALA A 843 25.72 6.92 1.02
CA ALA A 843 25.47 7.18 2.42
C ALA A 843 26.65 6.76 3.32
N THR A 844 27.34 5.65 2.99
CA THR A 844 28.56 5.22 3.69
C THR A 844 29.68 6.26 3.54
N ARG A 845 29.88 6.81 2.34
CA ARG A 845 30.86 7.91 2.13
C ARG A 845 30.55 9.13 2.99
N TRP A 846 29.26 9.45 3.20
CA TRP A 846 28.87 10.56 4.09
C TRP A 846 29.10 10.23 5.56
N ILE A 847 28.86 8.98 5.97
CA ILE A 847 29.17 8.50 7.33
C ILE A 847 30.67 8.60 7.62
N ASP A 848 31.54 8.28 6.66
CA ASP A 848 32.99 8.37 6.85
C ASP A 848 33.41 9.80 7.24
N VAL A 849 32.87 10.81 6.55
CA VAL A 849 33.08 12.23 6.89
C VAL A 849 32.56 12.57 8.28
N ILE A 850 31.39 12.04 8.67
CA ILE A 850 30.81 12.27 10.00
C ILE A 850 31.65 11.61 11.10
N LEU A 851 32.22 10.44 10.83
CA LEU A 851 33.02 9.67 11.79
C LEU A 851 34.34 10.36 12.16
N GLU A 852 34.90 11.20 11.28
CA GLU A 852 36.10 12.01 11.57
C GLU A 852 35.88 13.08 12.64
N LEU A 853 34.63 13.46 12.90
CA LEU A 853 34.28 14.52 13.84
C LEU A 853 34.34 14.07 15.31
N ASN A 854 34.51 15.06 16.20
CA ASN A 854 34.32 14.85 17.62
C ASN A 854 32.85 15.03 18.00
N TRP A 855 32.11 13.92 18.11
CA TRP A 855 30.67 13.92 18.37
C TRP A 855 30.27 14.55 19.72
N ARG A 856 31.19 14.62 20.70
CA ARG A 856 30.93 15.34 21.97
C ARG A 856 30.87 16.85 21.80
N LYS A 857 31.42 17.38 20.69
CA LYS A 857 31.41 18.81 20.37
C LYS A 857 30.39 19.18 19.30
N VAL A 858 29.95 18.20 18.49
CA VAL A 858 29.06 18.42 17.34
C VAL A 858 27.89 17.44 17.39
N GLU A 859 26.97 17.66 18.34
CA GLU A 859 25.79 16.82 18.54
C GLU A 859 24.92 16.63 17.27
N PRO A 860 24.67 17.66 16.43
CA PRO A 860 23.90 17.48 15.19
C PRO A 860 24.51 16.46 14.21
N ALA A 861 25.84 16.32 14.18
CA ALA A 861 26.51 15.33 13.34
C ALA A 861 26.27 13.90 13.85
N MET A 862 26.21 13.73 15.18
CA MET A 862 25.89 12.45 15.82
C MET A 862 24.47 11.99 15.42
N PHE A 863 23.48 12.88 15.50
CA PHE A 863 22.11 12.56 15.11
C PHE A 863 21.97 12.33 13.59
N ALA A 864 22.73 13.05 12.77
CA ALA A 864 22.80 12.82 11.33
C ALA A 864 23.27 11.39 11.02
N ALA A 865 24.31 10.90 11.71
CA ALA A 865 24.76 9.51 11.56
C ALA A 865 23.67 8.49 11.90
N VAL A 866 22.88 8.74 12.97
CA VAL A 866 21.76 7.87 13.36
C VAL A 866 20.69 7.82 12.27
N GLN A 867 20.32 8.95 11.69
CA GLN A 867 19.32 9.00 10.61
C GLN A 867 19.79 8.29 9.33
N ILE A 868 21.07 8.46 8.98
CA ILE A 868 21.70 7.87 7.79
C ILE A 868 21.94 6.38 7.96
N ALA A 869 22.16 5.89 9.18
CA ALA A 869 22.47 4.49 9.47
C ALA A 869 21.33 3.69 10.10
N ARG A 870 20.14 4.29 10.21
CA ARG A 870 18.96 3.65 10.80
C ARG A 870 18.64 2.33 10.11
N MET A 871 18.46 1.27 10.88
CA MET A 871 18.07 -0.04 10.36
C MET A 871 16.61 -0.01 9.90
N THR A 872 16.39 -0.41 8.65
CA THR A 872 15.06 -0.45 8.02
C THR A 872 14.50 -1.85 7.93
N GLY A 873 15.38 -2.87 7.87
CA GLY A 873 15.03 -4.25 7.56
C GLY A 873 15.36 -4.62 6.12
N ASP A 874 15.41 -3.62 5.23
CA ASP A 874 15.57 -3.76 3.79
C ASP A 874 17.04 -3.66 3.37
N ARG A 875 17.60 -4.78 2.89
CA ARG A 875 19.01 -4.86 2.48
C ARG A 875 19.41 -3.92 1.35
N SER A 876 18.45 -3.43 0.55
CA SER A 876 18.75 -2.48 -0.53
C SER A 876 19.02 -1.06 -0.01
N ARG A 877 18.60 -0.75 1.23
CA ARG A 877 18.71 0.57 1.85
C ARG A 877 19.62 0.60 3.08
N ASP A 878 19.71 -0.52 3.79
CA ASP A 878 20.48 -0.64 5.02
C ASP A 878 21.99 -0.56 4.75
N LEU A 879 22.71 0.15 5.63
CA LEU A 879 24.17 0.22 5.56
C LEU A 879 24.80 -1.13 5.95
N PRO A 880 26.03 -1.41 5.45
CA PRO A 880 26.78 -2.60 5.85
C PRO A 880 26.87 -2.75 7.37
N GLN A 881 26.73 -3.99 7.86
CA GLN A 881 26.79 -4.31 9.29
C GLN A 881 28.04 -3.72 9.96
N THR A 882 29.19 -3.83 9.31
CA THR A 882 30.48 -3.31 9.80
C THR A 882 30.48 -1.79 10.02
N VAL A 883 29.81 -1.04 9.15
CA VAL A 883 29.63 0.41 9.27
C VAL A 883 28.69 0.72 10.44
N ARG A 884 27.56 0.02 10.53
CA ARG A 884 26.59 0.18 11.63
C ARG A 884 27.19 -0.15 13.00
N ASP A 885 27.95 -1.24 13.11
CA ASP A 885 28.64 -1.63 14.35
C ASP A 885 29.69 -0.58 14.77
N THR A 886 30.35 0.06 13.80
CA THR A 886 31.28 1.17 14.07
C THR A 886 30.54 2.40 14.58
N ILE A 887 29.40 2.75 14.01
CA ILE A 887 28.53 3.83 14.49
C ILE A 887 28.03 3.54 15.90
N ILE A 888 27.54 2.31 16.17
CA ILE A 888 27.07 1.88 17.49
C ILE A 888 28.16 2.07 18.55
N ARG A 889 29.38 1.57 18.30
CA ARG A 889 30.51 1.75 19.22
C ARG A 889 30.83 3.23 19.46
N ARG A 890 30.72 4.08 18.44
CA ARG A 890 30.95 5.53 18.54
C ARG A 890 29.84 6.23 19.33
N LEU A 891 28.58 5.83 19.15
CA LEU A 891 27.43 6.33 19.92
C LEU A 891 27.56 5.97 21.40
N GLU A 892 27.91 4.72 21.70
CA GLU A 892 28.15 4.23 23.07
C GLU A 892 29.32 5.01 23.73
N ALA A 893 30.44 5.19 23.02
CA ALA A 893 31.59 5.98 23.52
C ALA A 893 31.29 7.47 23.71
N ALA A 894 30.33 8.01 22.96
CA ALA A 894 29.84 9.38 23.09
C ALA A 894 28.74 9.55 24.15
N ASN A 895 28.30 8.45 24.80
CA ASN A 895 27.19 8.43 25.75
C ASN A 895 25.86 8.95 25.14
N ALA A 896 25.58 8.55 23.89
CA ALA A 896 24.35 8.88 23.18
C ALA A 896 23.11 8.18 23.80
N PRO A 897 21.89 8.69 23.56
CA PRO A 897 20.65 8.04 24.03
C PRO A 897 20.54 6.59 23.54
N LEU A 898 20.07 5.68 24.42
CA LEU A 898 19.90 4.26 24.08
C LEU A 898 19.02 4.05 22.84
N ALA A 899 17.94 4.84 22.71
CA ALA A 899 17.05 4.82 21.56
C ALA A 899 17.80 5.05 20.22
N TRP A 900 18.85 5.87 20.20
CA TRP A 900 19.65 6.09 18.99
C TRP A 900 20.50 4.88 18.63
N VAL A 901 21.03 4.19 19.64
CA VAL A 901 21.76 2.93 19.45
C VAL A 901 20.81 1.85 18.93
N GLU A 902 19.61 1.73 19.51
CA GLU A 902 18.57 0.80 19.08
C GLU A 902 18.15 1.06 17.63
N MET A 903 17.93 2.33 17.25
CA MET A 903 17.58 2.72 15.87
C MET A 903 18.61 2.27 14.82
N VAL A 904 19.90 2.23 15.16
CA VAL A 904 20.97 1.77 14.24
C VAL A 904 21.13 0.25 14.30
N ARG A 905 20.89 -0.36 15.46
CA ARG A 905 21.08 -1.80 15.71
C ARG A 905 19.98 -2.64 15.09
N GLU A 906 18.72 -2.26 15.31
CA GLU A 906 17.55 -3.06 14.97
C GLU A 906 16.41 -2.21 14.41
N VAL A 907 15.42 -2.88 13.83
CA VAL A 907 14.25 -2.21 13.26
C VAL A 907 13.36 -1.70 14.39
N VAL A 908 13.45 -0.40 14.67
CA VAL A 908 12.61 0.26 15.68
C VAL A 908 11.46 1.00 14.99
N SER A 909 10.23 0.74 15.42
CA SER A 909 9.07 1.61 15.19
C SER A 909 9.26 2.88 16.03
N LEU A 910 9.26 4.07 15.42
CA LEU A 910 9.30 5.30 16.23
C LEU A 910 8.01 5.38 17.05
N ASP A 911 8.18 5.78 18.30
CA ASP A 911 7.07 6.03 19.21
C ASP A 911 6.17 7.13 18.62
N ASN A 912 4.85 6.99 18.81
CA ASN A 912 3.85 7.89 18.23
C ASN A 912 4.00 9.36 18.67
N ALA A 913 4.91 9.69 19.59
CA ALA A 913 5.19 11.04 20.07
C ALA A 913 5.96 11.94 19.06
N ASP A 914 6.79 11.37 18.17
CA ASP A 914 7.45 12.15 17.09
C ASP A 914 6.59 12.22 15.81
N THR A 915 5.73 11.22 15.64
CA THR A 915 4.74 11.08 14.56
C THR A 915 3.52 11.98 14.86
N GLY A 916 3.04 12.01 16.09
CA GLY A 916 1.84 12.73 16.54
C GLY A 916 1.94 14.25 16.59
N ARG A 917 3.12 14.83 16.39
CA ARG A 917 3.28 16.29 16.17
C ARG A 917 3.20 16.71 14.70
N VAL A 918 3.01 15.74 13.82
CA VAL A 918 3.11 15.89 12.36
C VAL A 918 1.80 15.50 11.69
N PHE A 919 1.18 14.42 12.15
CA PHE A 919 -0.13 14.01 11.67
C PHE A 919 -1.18 14.70 12.52
N GLY A 920 -1.90 15.65 11.94
CA GLY A 920 -3.09 16.17 12.57
C GLY A 920 -4.36 15.80 11.81
N GLU A 921 -5.36 15.59 12.64
CA GLU A 921 -6.72 15.10 12.44
C GLU A 921 -7.50 15.74 11.31
N SER A 922 -8.03 14.96 10.35
CA SER A 922 -9.33 15.05 9.64
C SER A 922 -9.98 16.41 9.27
N LEU A 923 -10.46 16.50 8.02
CA LEU A 923 -11.45 17.49 7.57
C LEU A 923 -12.65 17.48 8.52
N PRO A 924 -13.35 18.62 8.71
CA PRO A 924 -14.65 18.59 9.37
C PRO A 924 -15.50 17.55 8.66
N ALA A 925 -16.19 16.70 9.42
CA ALA A 925 -17.04 15.67 8.83
C ALA A 925 -17.93 16.34 7.79
N GLY A 926 -17.82 15.89 6.53
CA GLY A 926 -18.63 16.45 5.46
C GLY A 926 -20.11 16.26 5.69
N LEU A 927 -20.47 15.32 6.58
CA LEU A 927 -21.80 14.91 6.97
C LEU A 927 -21.89 14.95 8.49
N LYS A 928 -22.71 15.85 9.03
CA LYS A 928 -23.07 15.85 10.45
C LYS A 928 -24.43 15.22 10.63
N LEU A 929 -24.56 14.19 11.47
CA LEU A 929 -25.88 13.64 11.82
C LEU A 929 -26.67 14.72 12.60
N ILE A 930 -27.80 15.16 12.06
CA ILE A 930 -28.62 16.26 12.60
C ILE A 930 -30.00 15.83 13.11
N GLY A 931 -30.44 14.61 12.78
CA GLY A 931 -31.71 14.07 13.23
C GLY A 931 -31.89 12.60 12.88
N GLY A 932 -32.68 11.91 13.71
CA GLY A 932 -32.94 10.47 13.63
C GLY A 932 -33.43 9.91 14.96
#